data_AF-A0A8J4U5Z2-F1
#
_entry.id   AF-A0A8J4U5Z2-F1
#
_cell.length_a   1.000
_cell.length_b   1.000
_cell.length_c   1.000
_cell.angle_alpha   90.00
_cell.angle_beta   90.00
_cell.angle_gamma   90.00
#
_symmetry.space_group_name_H-M   'P 1'
#
loop_
_entity.id
_entity.type
_entity.pdbx_description
1 polymer ?
#
loop_
_entity_poly.entity_id
_entity_poly.type
_entity_poly.pdbx_seq_one_letter_code
_entity_poly.pdbx_strand_id
1 'polypeptide(L)'
;MRRHAEETRNERITVSLIIIIIIIISVPYAFVASLTMETLVERLEQAVIRLEAFSAKIQGCSGSLSNGEINGFNGESHCIDAFDRLLSGPLSEYVKNSRAIGGDVAKHAEMVQHALQVQKTFLSMANTHREPGQPELADLLRPISEQIEEIQNFREKNRGSRLFNHLSAVSESIPALGWVAVSQKPGPYVKEMNDAAMFYTNRVLKDYKDTDPCHVEWVRSYLGIWTELQAFIKQHHTTGLVWSKTGPIAHSSLSVAEAATPCPQPPPPPPPPPAFTDQGPKPDTGAAQRSALFAQLNQGEAITKGLKHVCDEQKTHKNPGLRSQSGTSQTSPSKARAPSSSTPTSAKKRTPVLELEGKKWKVEHQEQVHDLVIDETELKQVVYVFSCNNSTLQIKGKVNSIIVDNCKKLGLVFENVVGISEVINSRDIKLQVLGKVPTISINKTEGCHVYLSKASLDCEIISAKSSEMNILVPQEDDDYEVKLYKNAREREKYDNMAELFAVVKTLQALEKAYIKDCVTPNEYTGACSRLLVQYKAAFKQVQGSDVGSIDDFCRKYRLDCPLAMERIKEDRPITIKDDKGNLNRCIADIVSLFITVMDKLRLEIRAMDEIQPDLRELMETMNRMSNMPPDSEAKDKVNL
;
A
#
# COMPACT_ATOMS: atom_id res chain seq x y z
N MET A 1 -74.15 -13.49 -28.97
CA MET A 1 -74.20 -14.04 -27.60
C MET A 1 -73.57 -15.42 -27.45
N ARG A 2 -73.79 -16.42 -28.34
CA ARG A 2 -73.16 -17.75 -28.17
C ARG A 2 -71.63 -17.77 -28.32
N ARG A 3 -71.04 -17.00 -29.26
CA ARG A 3 -69.57 -16.92 -29.41
C ARG A 3 -68.85 -16.29 -28.21
N HIS A 4 -69.47 -15.29 -27.58
CA HIS A 4 -68.86 -14.60 -26.43
C HIS A 4 -68.91 -15.44 -25.15
N ALA A 5 -69.88 -16.36 -25.06
CA ALA A 5 -69.99 -17.34 -23.98
C ALA A 5 -69.00 -18.52 -24.11
N GLU A 6 -68.57 -18.85 -25.34
CA GLU A 6 -67.51 -19.85 -25.58
C GLU A 6 -66.12 -19.29 -25.27
N GLU A 7 -65.88 -18.01 -25.56
CA GLU A 7 -64.60 -17.33 -25.30
C GLU A 7 -64.34 -17.17 -23.79
N THR A 8 -65.35 -16.78 -23.02
CA THR A 8 -65.27 -16.72 -21.54
C THR A 8 -65.17 -18.09 -20.89
N ARG A 9 -65.66 -19.16 -21.55
CA ARG A 9 -65.51 -20.53 -21.06
C ARG A 9 -64.09 -21.05 -21.27
N ASN A 10 -63.45 -20.74 -22.40
CA ASN A 10 -62.06 -21.10 -22.67
C ASN A 10 -61.05 -20.34 -21.80
N GLU A 11 -61.29 -19.07 -21.49
CA GLU A 11 -60.46 -18.32 -20.52
C GLU A 11 -60.54 -18.91 -19.11
N ARG A 12 -61.74 -19.27 -18.64
CA ARG A 12 -61.91 -19.89 -17.32
C ARG A 12 -61.24 -21.26 -17.22
N ILE A 13 -61.29 -22.07 -18.28
CA ILE A 13 -60.59 -23.36 -18.34
C ILE A 13 -59.07 -23.16 -18.33
N THR A 14 -58.57 -22.15 -19.03
CA THR A 14 -57.13 -21.83 -19.07
C THR A 14 -56.61 -21.32 -17.72
N VAL A 15 -57.37 -20.46 -17.03
CA VAL A 15 -57.04 -19.97 -15.69
C VAL A 15 -57.11 -21.10 -14.65
N SER A 16 -58.10 -21.99 -14.73
CA SER A 16 -58.17 -23.17 -13.86
C SER A 16 -57.02 -24.16 -14.10
N LEU A 17 -56.59 -24.36 -15.35
CA LEU A 17 -55.41 -25.18 -15.69
C LEU A 17 -54.12 -24.56 -15.15
N ILE A 18 -53.95 -23.24 -15.23
CA ILE A 18 -52.78 -22.53 -14.67
C ILE A 18 -52.77 -22.63 -13.13
N ILE A 19 -53.92 -22.49 -12.48
CA ILE A 19 -54.04 -22.63 -11.01
C ILE A 19 -53.76 -24.08 -10.58
N ILE A 20 -54.23 -25.09 -11.31
CA ILE A 20 -53.93 -26.50 -11.03
C ILE A 20 -52.45 -26.80 -11.25
N ILE A 21 -51.80 -26.24 -12.27
CA ILE A 21 -50.36 -26.37 -12.51
C ILE A 21 -49.56 -25.68 -11.39
N ILE A 22 -49.99 -24.51 -10.91
CA ILE A 22 -49.37 -23.83 -9.75
C ILE A 22 -49.55 -24.67 -8.47
N ILE A 23 -50.72 -25.27 -8.23
CA ILE A 23 -50.97 -26.14 -7.07
C ILE A 23 -50.14 -27.43 -7.16
N ILE A 24 -50.01 -28.06 -8.33
CA ILE A 24 -49.22 -29.28 -8.52
C ILE A 24 -47.70 -29.01 -8.38
N ILE A 25 -47.23 -27.80 -8.73
CA ILE A 25 -45.82 -27.40 -8.58
C ILE A 25 -45.50 -26.91 -7.16
N SER A 26 -46.46 -26.31 -6.44
CA SER A 26 -46.26 -25.76 -5.09
C SER A 26 -46.46 -26.77 -3.96
N VAL A 27 -47.26 -27.84 -4.14
CA VAL A 27 -47.53 -28.83 -3.08
C VAL A 27 -46.33 -29.74 -2.75
N PRO A 28 -45.44 -30.15 -3.67
CA PRO A 28 -44.24 -30.91 -3.32
C PRO A 28 -43.19 -30.09 -2.56
N TYR A 29 -43.14 -28.77 -2.75
CA TYR A 29 -42.14 -27.89 -2.11
C TYR A 29 -42.50 -27.54 -0.67
N ALA A 30 -43.79 -27.43 -0.34
CA ALA A 30 -44.26 -27.13 1.01
C ALA A 30 -44.14 -28.35 1.96
N PHE A 31 -44.31 -29.57 1.45
CA PHE A 31 -44.22 -30.80 2.26
C PHE A 31 -42.77 -31.19 2.60
N VAL A 32 -41.81 -30.91 1.71
CA VAL A 32 -40.38 -31.15 1.96
C VAL A 32 -39.79 -30.10 2.91
N ALA A 33 -40.29 -28.86 2.89
CA ALA A 33 -39.82 -27.80 3.79
C ALA A 33 -40.22 -28.03 5.26
N SER A 34 -41.41 -28.59 5.52
CA SER A 34 -41.89 -28.83 6.89
C SER A 34 -41.07 -29.91 7.62
N LEU A 35 -40.67 -30.98 6.93
CA LEU A 35 -39.89 -32.09 7.52
C LEU A 35 -38.44 -31.67 7.89
N THR A 36 -37.92 -30.62 7.25
CA THR A 36 -36.57 -30.09 7.52
C THR A 36 -36.52 -29.06 8.64
N MET A 37 -37.64 -28.41 8.99
CA MET A 37 -37.66 -27.45 10.09
C MET A 37 -37.77 -28.12 11.45
N GLU A 38 -38.55 -29.20 11.61
CA GLU A 38 -38.62 -29.92 12.89
C GLU A 38 -37.27 -30.52 13.28
N THR A 39 -36.53 -31.09 12.32
CA THR A 39 -35.17 -31.61 12.53
C THR A 39 -34.12 -30.52 12.74
N LEU A 40 -34.32 -29.31 12.19
CA LEU A 40 -33.46 -28.16 12.42
C LEU A 40 -33.74 -27.52 13.79
N VAL A 41 -35.01 -27.49 14.21
CA VAL A 41 -35.46 -27.01 15.52
C VAL A 41 -34.99 -27.96 16.61
N GLU A 42 -35.12 -29.29 16.46
CA GLU A 42 -34.54 -30.25 17.41
C GLU A 42 -33.01 -30.13 17.52
N ARG A 43 -32.31 -29.86 16.40
CA ARG A 43 -30.85 -29.64 16.41
C ARG A 43 -30.46 -28.31 17.04
N LEU A 44 -31.28 -27.27 16.88
CA LEU A 44 -31.11 -25.97 17.52
C LEU A 44 -31.43 -26.04 19.01
N GLU A 45 -32.48 -26.75 19.41
CA GLU A 45 -32.80 -27.02 20.82
C GLU A 45 -31.71 -27.85 21.49
N GLN A 46 -31.18 -28.89 20.83
CA GLN A 46 -30.02 -29.65 21.34
C GLN A 46 -28.74 -28.80 21.41
N ALA A 47 -28.55 -27.86 20.48
CA ALA A 47 -27.42 -26.92 20.51
C ALA A 47 -27.58 -25.89 21.62
N VAL A 48 -28.79 -25.40 21.85
CA VAL A 48 -29.15 -24.47 22.94
C VAL A 48 -29.03 -25.16 24.30
N ILE A 49 -29.52 -26.39 24.46
CA ILE A 49 -29.34 -27.19 25.68
C ILE A 49 -27.84 -27.44 25.96
N ARG A 50 -27.02 -27.66 24.93
CA ARG A 50 -25.55 -27.78 25.08
C ARG A 50 -24.88 -26.45 25.42
N LEU A 51 -25.38 -25.34 24.87
CA LEU A 51 -24.89 -23.99 25.19
C LEU A 51 -25.29 -23.57 26.60
N GLU A 52 -26.49 -23.92 27.05
CA GLU A 52 -27.00 -23.69 28.40
C GLU A 52 -26.29 -24.57 29.42
N ALA A 53 -25.99 -25.84 29.08
CA ALA A 53 -25.15 -26.70 29.91
C ALA A 53 -23.69 -26.22 29.97
N PHE A 54 -23.17 -25.61 28.90
CA PHE A 54 -21.84 -24.98 28.87
C PHE A 54 -21.83 -23.66 29.67
N SER A 55 -22.90 -22.87 29.59
CA SER A 55 -23.12 -21.66 30.38
C SER A 55 -23.29 -21.97 31.87
N ALA A 56 -24.03 -23.02 32.22
CA ALA A 56 -24.19 -23.50 33.59
C ALA A 56 -22.87 -24.07 34.16
N LYS A 57 -22.00 -24.68 33.33
CA LYS A 57 -20.64 -25.08 33.73
C LYS A 57 -19.71 -23.90 33.97
N ILE A 58 -19.92 -22.78 33.28
CA ILE A 58 -19.18 -21.53 33.49
C ILE A 58 -19.70 -20.80 34.74
N GLN A 59 -21.01 -20.86 35.03
CA GLN A 59 -21.61 -20.33 36.26
C GLN A 59 -21.42 -21.21 37.50
N GLY A 60 -21.07 -22.49 37.34
CA GLY A 60 -20.77 -23.43 38.43
C GLY A 60 -19.42 -23.23 39.12
N CYS A 61 -18.53 -22.39 38.60
CA CYS A 61 -17.24 -22.05 39.20
C CYS A 61 -17.20 -20.60 39.67
N SER A 62 -18.16 -20.18 40.49
CA SER A 62 -18.05 -18.98 41.33
C SER A 62 -18.88 -19.16 42.59
N GLY A 63 -18.38 -20.02 43.48
CA GLY A 63 -18.73 -19.95 44.89
C GLY A 63 -17.93 -18.82 45.55
N SER A 64 -18.66 -17.88 46.14
CA SER A 64 -18.21 -16.77 47.01
C SER A 64 -18.03 -15.40 46.33
N LEU A 65 -19.15 -14.71 46.14
CA LEU A 65 -19.19 -13.25 46.00
C LEU A 65 -19.30 -12.60 47.38
N SER A 66 -18.34 -11.74 47.70
CA SER A 66 -18.58 -10.53 48.48
C SER A 66 -18.30 -9.33 47.58
N ASN A 67 -19.30 -8.47 47.48
CA ASN A 67 -19.41 -7.24 46.67
C ASN A 67 -18.13 -6.41 46.51
N GLY A 68 -17.96 -5.85 45.30
CA GLY A 68 -17.33 -4.55 45.11
C GLY A 68 -16.47 -4.43 43.85
N GLU A 69 -16.91 -3.56 42.94
CA GLU A 69 -16.08 -2.78 42.00
C GLU A 69 -15.70 -3.38 40.62
N ILE A 70 -16.53 -3.02 39.64
CA ILE A 70 -16.21 -2.52 38.27
C ILE A 70 -14.96 -3.08 37.55
N ASN A 71 -15.24 -3.87 36.51
CA ASN A 71 -14.31 -4.46 35.55
C ASN A 71 -13.22 -3.52 35.01
N GLY A 72 -11.96 -3.87 35.28
CA GLY A 72 -10.76 -3.45 34.57
C GLY A 72 -10.37 -4.43 33.45
N PHE A 73 -9.80 -3.85 32.39
CA PHE A 73 -9.25 -4.39 31.14
C PHE A 73 -8.44 -5.71 31.27
N ASN A 74 -8.69 -6.71 30.40
CA ASN A 74 -7.90 -7.96 30.33
C ASN A 74 -7.30 -8.22 28.91
N GLY A 75 -6.90 -7.15 28.20
CA GLY A 75 -6.35 -7.23 26.83
C GLY A 75 -4.83 -7.44 26.71
N GLU A 76 -4.08 -7.37 27.81
CA GLU A 76 -2.61 -7.29 27.80
C GLU A 76 -1.91 -8.65 27.59
N SER A 77 -2.50 -9.77 28.02
CA SER A 77 -1.92 -11.11 27.84
C SER A 77 -1.87 -11.56 26.38
N HIS A 78 -2.87 -11.18 25.58
CA HIS A 78 -3.09 -11.78 24.25
C HIS A 78 -2.08 -11.37 23.16
N CYS A 79 -1.39 -10.22 23.30
CA CYS A 79 -0.45 -9.74 22.30
C CYS A 79 0.87 -10.54 22.31
N ILE A 80 1.47 -10.76 23.48
CA ILE A 80 2.71 -11.55 23.58
C ILE A 80 2.45 -13.02 23.26
N ASP A 81 1.30 -13.56 23.69
CA ASP A 81 0.88 -14.91 23.34
C ASP A 81 0.77 -15.11 21.82
N ALA A 82 0.28 -14.10 21.09
CA ALA A 82 0.19 -14.14 19.63
C ALA A 82 1.58 -14.11 18.97
N PHE A 83 2.51 -13.31 19.49
CA PHE A 83 3.89 -13.29 19.00
C PHE A 83 4.62 -14.61 19.32
N ASP A 84 4.33 -15.24 20.46
CA ASP A 84 4.88 -16.55 20.82
C ASP A 84 4.42 -17.68 19.89
N ARG A 85 3.21 -17.59 19.33
CA ARG A 85 2.75 -18.50 18.27
C ARG A 85 3.53 -18.32 16.97
N LEU A 86 3.93 -17.08 16.64
CA LEU A 86 4.80 -16.82 15.49
C LEU A 86 6.19 -17.46 15.68
N LEU A 87 6.76 -17.35 16.88
CA LEU A 87 8.07 -17.95 17.20
C LEU A 87 8.03 -19.49 17.24
N SER A 88 6.99 -20.06 17.85
CA SER A 88 6.85 -21.51 17.99
C SER A 88 6.30 -22.22 16.73
N GLY A 89 5.65 -21.49 15.83
CA GLY A 89 5.13 -21.99 14.55
C GLY A 89 6.07 -21.65 13.38
N PRO A 90 5.77 -20.64 12.55
CA PRO A 90 6.51 -20.34 11.31
C PRO A 90 8.02 -20.22 11.47
N LEU A 91 8.50 -19.57 12.53
CA LEU A 91 9.94 -19.42 12.77
C LEU A 91 10.61 -20.77 13.09
N SER A 92 9.96 -21.60 13.92
CA SER A 92 10.46 -22.93 14.27
C SER A 92 10.56 -23.82 13.03
N GLU A 93 9.55 -23.81 12.16
CA GLU A 93 9.58 -24.53 10.89
C GLU A 93 10.70 -24.04 9.96
N TYR A 94 10.88 -22.74 9.84
CA TYR A 94 11.98 -22.14 9.07
C TYR A 94 13.35 -22.56 9.59
N VAL A 95 13.57 -22.50 10.91
CA VAL A 95 14.84 -22.91 11.53
C VAL A 95 15.10 -24.40 11.31
N LYS A 96 14.05 -25.24 11.46
CA LYS A 96 14.13 -26.68 11.16
C LYS A 96 14.56 -26.95 9.71
N ASN A 97 13.91 -26.31 8.75
CA ASN A 97 14.21 -26.47 7.32
C ASN A 97 15.61 -25.92 6.98
N SER A 98 16.01 -24.81 7.61
CA SER A 98 17.34 -24.23 7.44
C SER A 98 18.45 -25.14 7.97
N ARG A 99 18.21 -25.83 9.09
CA ARG A 99 19.13 -26.85 9.64
C ARG A 99 19.22 -28.08 8.74
N ALA A 100 18.12 -28.48 8.11
CA ALA A 100 18.11 -29.58 7.16
C ALA A 100 18.96 -29.27 5.91
N ILE A 101 18.91 -28.03 5.41
CA ILE A 101 19.79 -27.57 4.31
C ILE A 101 21.25 -27.46 4.79
N GLY A 102 21.46 -26.96 6.00
CA GLY A 102 22.78 -26.84 6.61
C GLY A 102 23.62 -25.66 6.08
N GLY A 103 24.92 -25.69 6.39
CA GLY A 103 25.90 -24.71 5.91
C GLY A 103 25.57 -23.26 6.31
N ASP A 104 25.70 -22.34 5.35
CA ASP A 104 25.46 -20.91 5.58
C ASP A 104 23.99 -20.61 5.88
N VAL A 105 23.06 -21.40 5.34
CA VAL A 105 21.61 -21.20 5.53
C VAL A 105 21.21 -21.49 6.98
N ALA A 106 21.73 -22.57 7.58
CA ALA A 106 21.48 -22.88 8.99
C ALA A 106 21.99 -21.77 9.93
N LYS A 107 23.22 -21.29 9.71
CA LYS A 107 23.81 -20.20 10.50
C LYS A 107 23.02 -18.91 10.36
N HIS A 108 22.61 -18.56 9.14
CA HIS A 108 21.83 -17.35 8.89
C HIS A 108 20.45 -17.41 9.57
N ALA A 109 19.84 -18.59 9.62
CA ALA A 109 18.57 -18.81 10.31
C ALA A 109 18.67 -18.69 11.84
N GLU A 110 19.78 -19.12 12.44
CA GLU A 110 20.03 -18.93 13.88
C GLU A 110 20.11 -17.44 14.24
N MET A 111 20.74 -16.63 13.38
CA MET A 111 20.77 -15.17 13.54
C MET A 111 19.37 -14.55 13.46
N VAL A 112 18.54 -14.99 12.49
CA VAL A 112 17.14 -14.55 12.37
C VAL A 112 16.32 -14.92 13.60
N GLN A 113 16.52 -16.14 14.13
CA GLN A 113 15.85 -16.59 15.36
C GLN A 113 16.22 -15.70 16.55
N HIS A 114 17.51 -15.37 16.70
CA HIS A 114 17.97 -14.47 17.74
C HIS A 114 17.38 -13.05 17.58
N ALA A 115 17.34 -12.51 16.36
CA ALA A 115 16.77 -11.19 16.09
C ALA A 115 15.27 -11.10 16.44
N LEU A 116 14.48 -12.12 16.11
CA LEU A 116 13.06 -12.20 16.47
C LEU A 116 12.85 -12.36 17.98
N GLN A 117 13.76 -13.03 18.68
CA GLN A 117 13.74 -13.12 20.14
C GLN A 117 14.03 -11.75 20.80
N VAL A 118 14.99 -10.98 20.26
CA VAL A 118 15.25 -9.59 20.67
C VAL A 118 14.01 -8.72 20.44
N GLN A 119 13.34 -8.89 19.29
CA GLN A 119 12.09 -8.18 19.00
C GLN A 119 10.97 -8.54 19.98
N LYS A 120 10.84 -9.82 20.39
CA LYS A 120 9.90 -10.21 21.45
C LYS A 120 10.17 -9.46 22.75
N THR A 121 11.43 -9.44 23.20
CA THR A 121 11.82 -8.73 24.43
C THR A 121 11.44 -7.25 24.37
N PHE A 122 11.68 -6.61 23.22
CA PHE A 122 11.26 -5.23 22.99
C PHE A 122 9.74 -5.06 23.03
N LEU A 123 8.96 -5.95 22.40
CA LEU A 123 7.49 -5.91 22.45
C LEU A 123 6.94 -6.13 23.86
N SER A 124 7.54 -7.02 24.65
CA SER A 124 7.18 -7.23 26.06
C SER A 124 7.43 -5.98 26.90
N MET A 125 8.52 -5.25 26.63
CA MET A 125 8.80 -3.97 27.25
C MET A 125 7.78 -2.91 26.83
N ALA A 126 7.46 -2.79 25.54
CA ALA A 126 6.46 -1.84 25.04
C ALA A 126 5.06 -2.08 25.64
N ASN A 127 4.70 -3.33 25.93
CA ASN A 127 3.43 -3.67 26.57
C ASN A 127 3.35 -3.28 28.06
N THR A 128 4.47 -2.99 28.72
CA THR A 128 4.51 -2.65 30.15
C THR A 128 4.93 -1.20 30.43
N HIS A 129 5.52 -0.53 29.43
CA HIS A 129 6.08 0.81 29.56
C HIS A 129 5.40 1.81 28.63
N ARG A 130 5.40 3.08 29.04
CA ARG A 130 5.02 4.19 28.17
C ARG A 130 6.15 4.53 27.21
N GLU A 131 5.77 5.02 26.03
CA GLU A 131 6.70 5.49 25.00
C GLU A 131 7.68 6.54 25.57
N PRO A 132 8.99 6.38 25.35
CA PRO A 132 9.98 7.33 25.84
C PRO A 132 10.21 8.47 24.84
N GLY A 133 11.10 9.41 25.18
CA GLY A 133 11.51 10.45 24.25
C GLY A 133 12.26 9.86 23.05
N GLN A 134 12.31 10.64 21.95
CA GLN A 134 13.03 10.26 20.73
C GLN A 134 14.48 9.78 20.93
N PRO A 135 15.33 10.42 21.76
CA PRO A 135 16.70 9.93 21.96
C PRO A 135 16.74 8.58 22.70
N GLU A 136 15.89 8.38 23.72
CA GLU A 136 15.84 7.11 24.44
C GLU A 136 15.21 5.99 23.60
N LEU A 137 14.26 6.32 22.71
CA LEU A 137 13.67 5.38 21.76
C LEU A 137 14.70 4.86 20.76
N ALA A 138 15.59 5.73 20.26
CA ALA A 138 16.68 5.32 19.37
C ALA A 138 17.65 4.34 20.07
N ASP A 139 17.93 4.56 21.35
CA ASP A 139 18.76 3.65 22.16
C ASP A 139 18.09 2.29 22.36
N LEU A 140 16.78 2.26 22.60
CA LEU A 140 16.00 1.03 22.75
C LEU A 140 15.89 0.21 21.46
N LEU A 141 15.88 0.87 20.29
CA LEU A 141 15.83 0.21 18.98
C LEU A 141 17.19 -0.27 18.47
N ARG A 142 18.28 0.15 19.13
CA ARG A 142 19.65 -0.19 18.73
C ARG A 142 19.91 -1.69 18.68
N PRO A 143 19.50 -2.52 19.65
CA PRO A 143 19.74 -3.97 19.59
C PRO A 143 19.06 -4.64 18.39
N ILE A 144 17.86 -4.19 18.00
CA ILE A 144 17.18 -4.69 16.80
C ILE A 144 17.97 -4.28 15.54
N SER A 145 18.42 -3.03 15.50
CA SER A 145 19.20 -2.48 14.37
C SER A 145 20.54 -3.20 14.18
N GLU A 146 21.24 -3.48 15.26
CA GLU A 146 22.51 -4.23 15.26
C GLU A 146 22.31 -5.66 14.73
N GLN A 147 21.23 -6.33 15.14
CA GLN A 147 20.90 -7.67 14.62
C GLN A 147 20.56 -7.67 13.13
N ILE A 148 19.82 -6.66 12.65
CA ILE A 148 19.56 -6.47 11.21
C ILE A 148 20.87 -6.31 10.44
N GLU A 149 21.77 -5.43 10.91
CA GLU A 149 23.07 -5.18 10.27
C GLU A 149 23.97 -6.43 10.30
N GLU A 150 23.97 -7.20 11.39
CA GLU A 150 24.71 -8.45 11.51
C GLU A 150 24.28 -9.47 10.46
N ILE A 151 22.96 -9.66 10.29
CA ILE A 151 22.36 -10.57 9.32
C ILE A 151 22.69 -10.13 7.88
N GLN A 152 22.64 -8.82 7.60
CA GLN A 152 23.01 -8.30 6.29
C GLN A 152 24.50 -8.52 5.98
N ASN A 153 25.37 -8.17 6.94
CA ASN A 153 26.81 -8.36 6.83
C ASN A 153 27.22 -9.82 6.66
N PHE A 154 26.49 -10.76 7.26
CA PHE A 154 26.73 -12.20 7.05
C PHE A 154 26.61 -12.57 5.57
N ARG A 155 25.57 -12.09 4.88
CA ARG A 155 25.40 -12.31 3.44
C ARG A 155 26.48 -11.63 2.62
N GLU A 156 26.91 -10.43 3.00
CA GLU A 156 27.98 -9.70 2.29
C GLU A 156 29.34 -10.39 2.39
N LYS A 157 29.66 -10.96 3.56
CA LYS A 157 30.88 -11.73 3.79
C LYS A 157 30.88 -13.07 3.06
N ASN A 158 29.70 -13.61 2.76
CA ASN A 158 29.50 -14.91 2.12
C ASN A 158 29.01 -14.81 0.66
N ARG A 159 29.47 -13.81 -0.10
CA ARG A 159 29.10 -13.62 -1.53
C ARG A 159 29.44 -14.79 -2.45
N GLY A 160 30.39 -15.64 -2.07
CA GLY A 160 30.76 -16.85 -2.80
C GLY A 160 29.91 -18.09 -2.47
N SER A 161 28.91 -17.97 -1.58
CA SER A 161 28.09 -19.11 -1.17
C SER A 161 27.31 -19.70 -2.35
N ARG A 162 27.25 -21.03 -2.44
CA ARG A 162 26.38 -21.72 -3.43
C ARG A 162 24.89 -21.48 -3.16
N LEU A 163 24.55 -21.11 -1.93
CA LEU A 163 23.20 -20.83 -1.47
C LEU A 163 22.95 -19.31 -1.37
N PHE A 164 23.67 -18.50 -2.15
CA PHE A 164 23.60 -17.03 -2.07
C PHE A 164 22.20 -16.44 -2.27
N ASN A 165 21.33 -17.07 -3.06
CA ASN A 165 19.94 -16.65 -3.20
C ASN A 165 19.14 -16.81 -1.88
N HIS A 166 19.45 -17.82 -1.07
CA HIS A 166 18.85 -17.99 0.26
C HIS A 166 19.31 -16.86 1.20
N LEU A 167 20.61 -16.60 1.23
CA LEU A 167 21.19 -15.53 2.04
C LEU A 167 20.64 -14.15 1.62
N SER A 168 20.46 -13.94 0.31
CA SER A 168 19.91 -12.69 -0.23
C SER A 168 18.42 -12.52 0.09
N ALA A 169 17.62 -13.60 0.03
CA ALA A 169 16.24 -13.54 0.49
C ALA A 169 16.15 -13.10 1.96
N VAL A 170 17.11 -13.55 2.78
CA VAL A 170 17.18 -13.17 4.20
C VAL A 170 17.65 -11.74 4.40
N SER A 171 18.79 -11.36 3.82
CA SER A 171 19.40 -10.04 4.05
C SER A 171 18.57 -8.87 3.52
N GLU A 172 17.87 -9.08 2.41
CA GLU A 172 17.09 -8.01 1.77
C GLU A 172 15.70 -7.83 2.41
N SER A 173 15.21 -8.81 3.18
CA SER A 173 13.90 -8.71 3.86
C SER A 173 13.97 -8.59 5.37
N ILE A 174 15.11 -8.92 6.02
CA ILE A 174 15.27 -8.78 7.47
C ILE A 174 15.02 -7.35 8.01
N PRO A 175 15.18 -6.24 7.24
CA PRO A 175 14.76 -4.92 7.72
C PRO A 175 13.28 -4.84 8.12
N ALA A 176 12.44 -5.80 7.73
CA ALA A 176 11.07 -5.95 8.22
C ALA A 176 10.96 -5.87 9.76
N LEU A 177 11.96 -6.32 10.51
CA LEU A 177 11.98 -6.21 11.98
C LEU A 177 11.96 -4.76 12.47
N GLY A 178 12.36 -3.80 11.64
CA GLY A 178 12.28 -2.36 11.89
C GLY A 178 10.87 -1.78 11.87
N TRP A 179 9.81 -2.57 11.62
CA TRP A 179 8.42 -2.09 11.61
C TRP A 179 8.02 -1.40 12.92
N VAL A 180 8.65 -1.76 14.04
CA VAL A 180 8.43 -1.16 15.36
C VAL A 180 8.75 0.34 15.42
N ALA A 181 9.51 0.85 14.45
CA ALA A 181 9.83 2.27 14.28
C ALA A 181 8.97 2.96 13.20
N VAL A 182 8.05 2.23 12.54
CA VAL A 182 7.22 2.74 11.45
C VAL A 182 5.88 3.22 12.00
N SER A 183 5.60 4.51 11.86
CA SER A 183 4.29 5.08 12.17
C SER A 183 3.32 4.95 10.99
N GLN A 184 2.02 4.90 11.28
CA GLN A 184 0.90 4.89 10.33
C GLN A 184 0.73 3.62 9.49
N LYS A 185 1.79 3.02 8.95
CA LYS A 185 1.70 1.90 7.98
C LYS A 185 2.74 0.77 8.20
N PRO A 186 2.87 0.19 9.41
CA PRO A 186 3.83 -0.90 9.65
C PRO A 186 3.50 -2.19 8.88
N GLY A 187 2.22 -2.53 8.67
CA GLY A 187 1.83 -3.71 7.89
C GLY A 187 2.28 -3.65 6.42
N PRO A 188 1.94 -2.58 5.67
CA PRO A 188 2.45 -2.37 4.31
C PRO A 188 3.98 -2.35 4.22
N TYR A 189 4.68 -1.81 5.22
CA TYR A 189 6.15 -1.85 5.28
C TYR A 189 6.70 -3.29 5.31
N VAL A 190 6.17 -4.16 6.18
CA VAL A 190 6.57 -5.59 6.23
C VAL A 190 6.22 -6.31 4.92
N LYS A 191 5.12 -5.93 4.26
CA LYS A 191 4.76 -6.48 2.94
C LYS A 191 5.81 -6.17 1.88
N GLU A 192 6.28 -4.92 1.79
CA GLU A 192 7.34 -4.55 0.84
C GLU A 192 8.63 -5.34 1.08
N MET A 193 8.99 -5.59 2.35
CA MET A 193 10.14 -6.42 2.69
C MET A 193 9.92 -7.90 2.30
N ASN A 194 8.70 -8.42 2.45
CA ASN A 194 8.35 -9.76 2.00
C ASN A 194 8.43 -9.89 0.47
N ASP A 195 8.01 -8.86 -0.27
CA ASP A 195 8.12 -8.82 -1.73
C ASP A 195 9.61 -8.85 -2.17
N ALA A 196 10.50 -8.20 -1.41
CA ALA A 196 11.94 -8.30 -1.62
C ALA A 196 12.48 -9.72 -1.36
N ALA A 197 11.99 -10.42 -0.31
CA ALA A 197 12.29 -11.84 -0.11
C ALA A 197 11.84 -12.68 -1.31
N MET A 198 10.61 -12.46 -1.79
CA MET A 198 10.02 -13.20 -2.91
C MET A 198 10.85 -13.14 -4.19
N PHE A 199 11.49 -12.00 -4.47
CA PHE A 199 12.37 -11.86 -5.62
C PHE A 199 13.50 -12.90 -5.63
N TYR A 200 14.10 -13.18 -4.47
CA TYR A 200 15.19 -14.16 -4.34
C TYR A 200 14.69 -15.57 -4.10
N THR A 201 13.62 -15.76 -3.33
CA THR A 201 13.04 -17.09 -3.12
C THR A 201 12.44 -17.68 -4.40
N ASN A 202 11.93 -16.86 -5.32
CA ASN A 202 11.52 -17.32 -6.66
C ASN A 202 12.70 -17.91 -7.46
N ARG A 203 13.92 -17.42 -7.25
CA ARG A 203 15.13 -17.99 -7.85
C ARG A 203 15.49 -19.32 -7.18
N VAL A 204 15.35 -19.41 -5.86
CA VAL A 204 15.50 -20.68 -5.13
C VAL A 204 14.48 -21.71 -5.64
N LEU A 205 13.20 -21.34 -5.79
CA LEU A 205 12.19 -22.24 -6.35
C LEU A 205 12.54 -22.66 -7.78
N LYS A 206 13.03 -21.73 -8.61
CA LYS A 206 13.47 -22.05 -9.97
C LYS A 206 14.58 -23.11 -9.99
N ASP A 207 15.54 -23.01 -9.08
CA ASP A 207 16.73 -23.88 -9.07
C ASP A 207 16.47 -25.24 -8.40
N TYR A 208 15.53 -25.32 -7.45
CA TYR A 208 15.36 -26.50 -6.59
C TYR A 208 13.97 -27.17 -6.62
N LYS A 209 12.93 -26.58 -7.22
CA LYS A 209 11.55 -27.13 -7.18
C LYS A 209 11.40 -28.58 -7.67
N ASP A 210 12.22 -28.97 -8.65
CA ASP A 210 12.19 -30.30 -9.26
C ASP A 210 13.37 -31.19 -8.77
N THR A 211 14.24 -30.64 -7.92
CA THR A 211 15.51 -31.27 -7.52
C THR A 211 15.50 -31.67 -6.05
N ASP A 212 15.17 -30.73 -5.16
CA ASP A 212 15.22 -30.94 -3.71
C ASP A 212 14.07 -30.20 -3.02
N PRO A 213 13.04 -30.96 -2.56
CA PRO A 213 11.88 -30.40 -1.86
C PRO A 213 12.22 -29.62 -0.59
N CYS A 214 13.36 -29.88 0.06
CA CYS A 214 13.77 -29.21 1.29
C CYS A 214 13.89 -27.69 1.10
N HIS A 215 14.39 -27.26 -0.07
CA HIS A 215 14.50 -25.84 -0.41
C HIS A 215 13.14 -25.19 -0.68
N VAL A 216 12.17 -25.95 -1.20
CA VAL A 216 10.79 -25.48 -1.41
C VAL A 216 10.08 -25.26 -0.07
N GLU A 217 10.25 -26.20 0.85
CA GLU A 217 9.73 -26.09 2.22
C GLU A 217 10.39 -24.94 2.99
N TRP A 218 11.70 -24.75 2.82
CA TRP A 218 12.42 -23.60 3.33
C TRP A 218 11.82 -22.28 2.83
N VAL A 219 11.59 -22.14 1.52
CA VAL A 219 10.95 -20.93 0.95
C VAL A 219 9.58 -20.68 1.57
N ARG A 220 8.73 -21.71 1.63
CA ARG A 220 7.37 -21.59 2.20
C ARG A 220 7.42 -21.15 3.66
N SER A 221 8.24 -21.81 4.47
CA SER A 221 8.38 -21.50 5.90
C SER A 221 8.96 -20.10 6.15
N TYR A 222 9.95 -19.67 5.35
CA TYR A 222 10.54 -18.33 5.47
C TYR A 222 9.53 -17.21 5.16
N LEU A 223 8.80 -17.31 4.04
CA LEU A 223 7.76 -16.34 3.69
C LEU A 223 6.57 -16.36 4.67
N GLY A 224 6.33 -17.51 5.31
CA GLY A 224 5.34 -17.67 6.36
C GLY A 224 5.58 -16.75 7.56
N ILE A 225 6.85 -16.54 7.95
CA ILE A 225 7.22 -15.62 9.05
C ILE A 225 6.68 -14.22 8.79
N TRP A 226 6.92 -13.68 7.60
CA TRP A 226 6.52 -12.30 7.25
C TRP A 226 5.01 -12.17 7.06
N THR A 227 4.36 -13.23 6.59
CA THR A 227 2.90 -13.29 6.45
C THR A 227 2.22 -13.25 7.82
N GLU A 228 2.68 -14.07 8.76
CA GLU A 228 2.16 -14.08 10.13
C GLU A 228 2.53 -12.80 10.89
N LEU A 229 3.72 -12.22 10.64
CA LEU A 229 4.09 -10.93 11.22
C LEU A 229 3.17 -9.80 10.76
N GLN A 230 2.79 -9.78 9.48
CA GLN A 230 1.79 -8.82 8.97
C GLN A 230 0.41 -9.02 9.63
N ALA A 231 -0.02 -10.28 9.81
CA ALA A 231 -1.27 -10.59 10.49
C ALA A 231 -1.24 -10.12 11.95
N PHE A 232 -0.14 -10.39 12.66
CA PHE A 232 0.11 -9.91 14.03
C PHE A 232 0.05 -8.38 14.12
N ILE A 233 0.77 -7.66 13.26
CA ILE A 233 0.76 -6.19 13.23
C ILE A 233 -0.64 -5.67 12.93
N LYS A 234 -1.37 -6.28 11.99
CA LYS A 234 -2.72 -5.85 11.65
C LYS A 234 -3.69 -5.99 12.83
N GLN A 235 -3.53 -7.02 13.64
CA GLN A 235 -4.40 -7.30 14.79
C GLN A 235 -4.06 -6.46 16.02
N HIS A 236 -2.77 -6.22 16.30
CA HIS A 236 -2.32 -5.63 17.57
C HIS A 236 -1.68 -4.23 17.43
N HIS A 237 -1.19 -3.87 16.25
CA HIS A 237 -0.35 -2.69 16.01
C HIS A 237 -0.67 -1.99 14.67
N THR A 238 -1.96 -1.89 14.31
CA THR A 238 -2.43 -1.50 12.97
C THR A 238 -1.84 -0.18 12.44
N THR A 239 -1.67 0.82 13.31
CA THR A 239 -1.21 2.18 12.96
C THR A 239 0.19 2.50 13.50
N GLY A 240 0.93 1.50 13.95
CA GLY A 240 2.22 1.65 14.62
C GLY A 240 2.29 0.80 15.89
N LEU A 241 3.49 0.69 16.44
CA LEU A 241 3.70 0.05 17.74
C LEU A 241 2.80 0.69 18.81
N VAL A 242 2.12 -0.14 19.58
CA VAL A 242 1.24 0.30 20.66
C VAL A 242 2.00 0.12 21.96
N TRP A 243 2.27 1.24 22.62
CA TRP A 243 2.87 1.28 23.95
C TRP A 243 1.79 1.18 25.02
N SER A 244 2.17 0.72 26.21
CA SER A 244 1.30 0.75 27.37
C SER A 244 0.87 2.19 27.69
N LYS A 245 -0.40 2.36 28.08
CA LYS A 245 -0.91 3.64 28.58
C LYS A 245 -0.57 3.87 30.04
N THR A 246 -0.18 2.81 30.75
CA THR A 246 0.08 2.76 32.18
C THR A 246 1.47 2.16 32.44
N GLY A 247 2.14 2.59 33.51
CA GLY A 247 3.49 2.10 33.85
C GLY A 247 4.60 3.13 33.68
N PRO A 248 5.85 2.75 34.00
CA PRO A 248 7.01 3.63 33.89
C PRO A 248 7.30 3.99 32.43
N ILE A 249 7.99 5.11 32.22
CA ILE A 249 8.52 5.47 30.90
C ILE A 249 9.68 4.51 30.61
N ALA A 250 9.75 3.97 29.40
CA ALA A 250 10.84 3.06 29.03
C ALA A 250 12.20 3.76 29.17
N HIS A 251 13.14 3.14 29.88
CA HIS A 251 14.50 3.66 30.01
C HIS A 251 15.38 3.16 28.86
N SER A 252 16.50 3.82 28.59
CA SER A 252 17.36 3.60 27.41
C SER A 252 18.00 2.21 27.28
N SER A 253 17.65 1.22 28.11
CA SER A 253 18.18 -0.14 28.02
C SER A 253 17.08 -1.20 28.13
N LEU A 254 17.15 -2.19 27.22
CA LEU A 254 16.43 -3.45 27.35
C LEU A 254 17.11 -4.27 28.44
N SER A 255 16.67 -4.12 29.69
CA SER A 255 17.16 -4.95 30.80
C SER A 255 16.55 -6.33 30.73
N VAL A 256 17.39 -7.36 30.57
CA VAL A 256 17.00 -8.75 30.75
C VAL A 256 16.92 -8.99 32.26
N ALA A 257 15.73 -9.22 32.79
CA ALA A 257 15.53 -9.45 34.22
C ALA A 257 16.09 -10.82 34.63
N GLU A 258 17.11 -10.83 35.48
CA GLU A 258 17.49 -11.97 36.32
C GLU A 258 16.92 -11.78 37.74
N ALA A 259 16.54 -12.90 38.38
CA ALA A 259 15.68 -12.95 39.55
C ALA A 259 16.22 -12.25 40.83
N ALA A 260 15.27 -11.78 41.64
CA ALA A 260 15.43 -10.91 42.80
C ALA A 260 16.24 -11.45 43.99
N THR A 261 17.01 -10.57 44.65
CA THR A 261 17.29 -10.58 46.12
C THR A 261 17.57 -9.14 46.64
N PRO A 262 17.40 -8.85 47.95
CA PRO A 262 17.21 -7.48 48.46
C PRO A 262 18.51 -6.72 48.83
N CYS A 263 18.44 -5.39 48.74
CA CYS A 263 19.51 -4.39 48.97
C CYS A 263 20.22 -4.42 50.34
N PRO A 264 21.44 -3.84 50.41
CA PRO A 264 21.73 -2.84 51.44
C PRO A 264 22.41 -1.53 50.92
N GLN A 265 22.35 -0.51 51.78
CA GLN A 265 22.63 0.94 51.62
C GLN A 265 24.07 1.35 51.22
N PRO A 266 24.29 2.61 50.75
CA PRO A 266 25.56 3.06 50.17
C PRO A 266 26.58 3.60 51.21
N PRO A 267 27.89 3.29 51.08
CA PRO A 267 28.96 3.96 51.82
C PRO A 267 29.54 5.20 51.09
N PRO A 268 30.19 6.13 51.83
CA PRO A 268 30.59 7.47 51.37
C PRO A 268 31.86 7.48 50.47
N PRO A 269 32.12 8.57 49.71
CA PRO A 269 33.15 8.60 48.68
C PRO A 269 34.57 8.86 49.24
N PRO A 270 35.61 8.13 48.76
CA PRO A 270 37.01 8.46 49.03
C PRO A 270 37.65 9.41 47.99
N PRO A 271 38.73 10.13 48.36
CA PRO A 271 39.34 11.25 47.62
C PRO A 271 40.35 10.82 46.52
N PRO A 272 40.75 11.71 45.59
CA PRO A 272 41.57 11.36 44.43
C PRO A 272 43.08 11.56 44.67
N PRO A 273 43.92 10.66 44.13
CA PRO A 273 45.29 11.01 43.70
C PRO A 273 45.68 10.43 42.31
N PRO A 274 46.84 10.82 41.71
CA PRO A 274 46.96 11.13 40.28
C PRO A 274 47.85 10.22 39.40
N ALA A 275 47.50 10.23 38.10
CA ALA A 275 48.26 10.22 36.83
C ALA A 275 49.35 9.17 36.44
N PHE A 276 49.20 8.71 35.17
CA PHE A 276 50.12 8.04 34.21
C PHE A 276 50.45 6.55 34.50
N THR A 277 50.47 5.57 33.57
CA THR A 277 50.57 5.51 32.08
C THR A 277 50.19 4.09 31.57
N ASP A 278 49.81 4.03 30.28
CA ASP A 278 50.07 2.98 29.26
C ASP A 278 49.00 1.94 28.77
N GLN A 279 48.64 2.17 27.48
CA GLN A 279 48.32 1.29 26.31
C GLN A 279 46.98 0.53 26.09
N GLY A 280 46.24 1.02 25.07
CA GLY A 280 45.49 0.29 24.02
C GLY A 280 43.95 0.20 24.17
N PRO A 281 43.11 0.05 23.10
CA PRO A 281 43.24 0.26 21.64
C PRO A 281 42.26 1.33 21.06
N LYS A 282 42.35 1.61 19.76
CA LYS A 282 41.59 2.65 19.01
C LYS A 282 40.09 2.32 18.79
N PRO A 283 39.17 3.32 18.82
CA PRO A 283 37.78 3.17 18.41
C PRO A 283 37.52 3.51 16.93
N ASP A 284 36.57 2.78 16.33
CA ASP A 284 36.02 2.94 14.98
C ASP A 284 35.17 4.21 14.81
N THR A 285 35.44 4.99 13.77
CA THR A 285 34.78 6.29 13.45
C THR A 285 33.52 6.19 12.58
N GLY A 286 32.93 5.00 12.42
CA GLY A 286 31.79 4.77 11.52
C GLY A 286 30.41 5.15 12.08
N ALA A 287 30.25 5.22 13.41
CA ALA A 287 28.96 5.43 14.06
C ALA A 287 28.58 6.92 14.19
N ALA A 288 29.56 7.81 14.37
CA ALA A 288 29.32 9.23 14.64
C ALA A 288 28.85 10.04 13.41
N GLN A 289 29.20 9.62 12.19
CA GLN A 289 28.81 10.34 10.98
C GLN A 289 27.35 10.11 10.57
N ARG A 290 26.75 8.96 10.92
CA ARG A 290 25.38 8.63 10.52
C ARG A 290 24.34 9.26 11.45
N SER A 291 24.58 9.30 12.76
CA SER A 291 23.70 10.01 13.70
C SER A 291 23.71 11.54 13.51
N ALA A 292 24.83 12.12 13.05
CA ALA A 292 24.89 13.55 12.73
C ALA A 292 24.05 13.93 11.49
N LEU A 293 23.89 13.00 10.54
CA LEU A 293 23.11 13.23 9.32
C LEU A 293 21.60 13.23 9.59
N PHE A 294 21.12 12.35 10.48
CA PHE A 294 19.70 12.27 10.84
C PHE A 294 19.25 13.41 11.76
N ALA A 295 20.15 13.96 12.58
CA ALA A 295 19.85 15.15 13.39
C ALA A 295 19.69 16.44 12.56
N GLN A 296 20.32 16.54 11.38
CA GLN A 296 20.20 17.71 10.50
C GLN A 296 18.92 17.72 9.64
N LEU A 297 18.30 16.56 9.43
CA LEU A 297 17.11 16.42 8.58
C LEU A 297 15.78 16.80 9.27
N ASN A 298 15.77 16.98 10.60
CA ASN A 298 14.53 17.19 11.38
C ASN A 298 14.33 18.62 11.91
N GLN A 299 14.90 19.66 11.28
CA GLN A 299 14.83 21.05 11.81
C GLN A 299 13.85 22.01 11.10
N GLY A 300 13.02 21.54 10.15
CA GLY A 300 11.97 22.37 9.54
C GLY A 300 12.45 23.72 8.98
N GLU A 301 11.60 24.76 9.01
CA GLU A 301 11.80 26.08 8.38
C GLU A 301 13.00 26.90 8.91
N ALA A 302 13.75 26.42 9.92
CA ALA A 302 14.89 27.13 10.50
C ALA A 302 16.19 27.06 9.65
N ILE A 303 16.22 26.32 8.54
CA ILE A 303 17.42 26.07 7.71
C ILE A 303 17.97 27.33 7.01
N THR A 304 17.18 28.41 6.91
CA THR A 304 17.57 29.64 6.21
C THR A 304 18.48 30.57 7.03
N LYS A 305 18.66 30.32 8.34
CA LYS A 305 19.52 31.14 9.22
C LYS A 305 21.00 30.73 9.23
N GLY A 306 21.35 29.61 8.59
CA GLY A 306 22.72 29.05 8.59
C GLY A 306 23.57 29.30 7.34
N LEU A 307 23.04 29.98 6.32
CA LEU A 307 23.78 30.24 5.07
C LEU A 307 24.66 31.48 5.20
N LYS A 308 25.97 31.30 4.98
CA LYS A 308 26.94 32.40 4.98
C LYS A 308 26.70 33.30 3.77
N HIS A 309 26.39 34.57 3.99
CA HIS A 309 26.17 35.54 2.92
C HIS A 309 27.47 35.83 2.17
N VAL A 310 27.47 35.71 0.85
CA VAL A 310 28.64 35.94 -0.01
C VAL A 310 28.71 37.43 -0.38
N CYS A 311 29.77 38.13 0.03
CA CYS A 311 30.01 39.52 -0.35
C CYS A 311 30.37 39.64 -1.85
N ASP A 312 30.05 40.79 -2.43
CA ASP A 312 30.08 41.03 -3.88
C ASP A 312 31.46 40.88 -4.55
N GLU A 313 32.54 40.87 -3.76
CA GLU A 313 33.92 40.67 -4.21
C GLU A 313 34.25 39.22 -4.60
N GLN A 314 33.44 38.25 -4.16
CA GLN A 314 33.64 36.81 -4.44
C GLN A 314 32.81 36.29 -5.62
N LYS A 315 32.10 37.18 -6.32
CA LYS A 315 31.34 36.82 -7.52
C LYS A 315 32.21 37.06 -8.76
N THR A 316 32.58 36.01 -9.46
CA THR A 316 33.46 36.00 -10.64
C THR A 316 32.97 36.81 -11.85
N HIS A 317 31.72 37.31 -11.84
CA HIS A 317 31.22 38.24 -12.86
C HIS A 317 31.52 39.72 -12.57
N LYS A 318 31.98 40.07 -11.35
CA LYS A 318 32.32 41.45 -10.96
C LYS A 318 33.81 41.73 -10.82
N ASN A 319 34.68 40.72 -10.93
CA ASN A 319 36.13 40.89 -10.83
C ASN A 319 36.90 40.11 -11.93
N PRO A 320 37.29 40.78 -13.04
CA PRO A 320 37.89 40.15 -14.22
C PRO A 320 39.31 39.56 -14.05
N GLY A 321 40.00 39.78 -12.92
CA GLY A 321 41.42 39.47 -12.76
C GLY A 321 41.79 38.00 -12.45
N LEU A 322 40.82 37.11 -12.19
CA LEU A 322 41.09 35.73 -11.74
C LEU A 322 41.25 34.71 -12.88
N ARG A 323 41.42 35.14 -14.14
CA ARG A 323 41.29 34.28 -15.34
C ARG A 323 42.57 34.08 -16.17
N SER A 324 43.74 34.51 -15.71
CA SER A 324 45.04 34.33 -16.40
C SER A 324 46.12 34.05 -15.33
N GLN A 325 46.86 32.94 -15.31
CA GLN A 325 47.82 32.50 -16.33
C GLN A 325 48.33 31.07 -16.01
N SER A 326 48.74 30.38 -17.06
CA SER A 326 49.12 28.95 -17.13
C SER A 326 50.63 28.75 -17.35
N GLY A 327 51.18 27.61 -16.88
CA GLY A 327 52.41 26.92 -17.39
C GLY A 327 53.76 27.55 -17.03
N THR A 328 54.90 26.85 -16.83
CA THR A 328 55.44 25.62 -17.45
C THR A 328 56.61 24.97 -16.64
N SER A 329 56.98 23.74 -17.01
CA SER A 329 57.91 22.73 -16.44
C SER A 329 59.42 23.02 -16.28
N GLN A 330 60.10 22.43 -15.27
CA GLN A 330 61.02 21.24 -15.35
C GLN A 330 61.94 21.02 -14.11
N THR A 331 61.97 19.76 -13.63
CA THR A 331 63.06 18.91 -13.04
C THR A 331 63.90 19.26 -11.77
N SER A 332 63.58 18.57 -10.65
CA SER A 332 64.36 17.77 -9.62
C SER A 332 65.71 18.23 -8.99
N PRO A 333 66.20 17.69 -7.83
CA PRO A 333 65.56 16.91 -6.73
C PRO A 333 65.96 17.32 -5.27
N SER A 334 65.18 16.91 -4.25
CA SER A 334 65.61 16.08 -3.09
C SER A 334 64.95 16.36 -1.72
N LYS A 335 64.50 15.23 -1.13
CA LYS A 335 64.37 14.82 0.29
C LYS A 335 63.29 15.40 1.23
N ALA A 336 62.37 14.47 1.56
CA ALA A 336 61.74 14.16 2.86
C ALA A 336 60.76 15.21 3.43
N ARG A 337 59.55 14.89 3.93
CA ARG A 337 59.05 13.71 4.65
C ARG A 337 57.50 13.73 4.69
N ALA A 338 56.87 12.54 4.68
CA ALA A 338 55.47 12.17 5.02
C ALA A 338 54.29 12.69 4.14
N PRO A 339 53.50 11.80 3.49
CA PRO A 339 52.25 12.18 2.83
C PRO A 339 51.06 12.10 3.79
N SER A 340 50.37 13.24 3.91
CA SER A 340 48.98 13.38 4.30
C SER A 340 48.05 12.92 3.18
N SER A 341 46.89 12.42 3.59
CA SER A 341 45.59 12.49 2.89
C SER A 341 45.53 11.96 1.46
N SER A 342 45.03 10.73 1.34
CA SER A 342 44.38 10.20 0.14
C SER A 342 43.39 11.22 -0.44
N THR A 343 43.68 11.62 -1.68
CA THR A 343 42.77 12.35 -2.57
C THR A 343 41.46 11.58 -2.80
N PRO A 344 40.34 12.28 -3.02
CA PRO A 344 39.08 11.65 -3.39
C PRO A 344 39.24 10.96 -4.75
N THR A 345 38.94 9.68 -4.78
CA THR A 345 39.02 8.85 -5.99
C THR A 345 38.04 9.39 -7.02
N SER A 346 38.56 9.75 -8.20
CA SER A 346 37.75 10.09 -9.37
C SER A 346 36.83 8.92 -9.72
N ALA A 347 35.57 9.24 -10.03
CA ALA A 347 34.61 8.27 -10.54
C ALA A 347 35.19 7.61 -11.81
N LYS A 348 35.26 6.27 -11.82
CA LYS A 348 35.67 5.51 -13.00
C LYS A 348 34.77 5.88 -14.19
N LYS A 349 35.30 6.58 -15.19
CA LYS A 349 34.62 6.76 -16.48
C LYS A 349 34.44 5.38 -17.11
N ARG A 350 33.18 4.94 -17.23
CA ARG A 350 32.82 3.72 -17.95
C ARG A 350 32.93 3.99 -19.44
N THR A 351 33.27 2.97 -20.22
CA THR A 351 33.41 3.10 -21.68
C THR A 351 32.05 3.42 -22.31
N PRO A 352 31.93 4.47 -23.13
CA PRO A 352 30.72 4.73 -23.89
C PRO A 352 30.43 3.58 -24.85
N VAL A 353 29.17 3.16 -24.92
CA VAL A 353 28.71 2.08 -25.79
C VAL A 353 27.64 2.62 -26.72
N LEU A 354 27.76 2.31 -28.01
CA LEU A 354 26.72 2.44 -29.01
C LEU A 354 26.87 1.26 -29.96
N GLU A 355 26.13 0.18 -29.71
CA GLU A 355 26.20 -1.03 -30.53
C GLU A 355 24.87 -1.80 -30.50
N LEU A 356 24.66 -2.60 -31.54
CA LEU A 356 23.54 -3.53 -31.62
C LEU A 356 23.96 -4.90 -31.08
N GLU A 357 23.45 -5.27 -29.92
CA GLU A 357 23.62 -6.62 -29.36
C GLU A 357 22.37 -7.45 -29.63
N GLY A 358 22.44 -8.31 -30.65
CA GLY A 358 21.32 -9.14 -31.08
C GLY A 358 20.17 -8.32 -31.65
N LYS A 359 19.13 -8.07 -30.85
CA LYS A 359 17.99 -7.21 -31.21
C LYS A 359 17.92 -5.93 -30.37
N LYS A 360 18.91 -5.70 -29.51
CA LYS A 360 18.90 -4.61 -28.53
C LYS A 360 20.00 -3.61 -28.88
N TRP A 361 19.62 -2.40 -29.24
CA TRP A 361 20.57 -1.29 -29.33
C TRP A 361 20.91 -0.83 -27.91
N LYS A 362 22.19 -0.85 -27.58
CA LYS A 362 22.73 -0.36 -26.31
C LYS A 362 23.39 0.98 -26.52
N VAL A 363 22.85 2.02 -25.89
CA VAL A 363 23.45 3.36 -25.85
C VAL A 363 23.75 3.67 -24.39
N GLU A 364 24.98 3.41 -23.96
CA GLU A 364 25.33 3.47 -22.54
C GLU A 364 26.48 4.43 -22.28
N HIS A 365 26.46 5.10 -21.14
CA HIS A 365 27.58 5.87 -20.60
C HIS A 365 28.12 6.99 -21.52
N GLN A 366 27.26 7.56 -22.37
CA GLN A 366 27.59 8.70 -23.22
C GLN A 366 27.67 9.98 -22.38
N GLU A 367 28.70 10.81 -22.59
CA GLU A 367 28.93 12.04 -21.83
C GLU A 367 29.29 13.17 -22.79
N GLN A 368 28.44 14.21 -22.86
CA GLN A 368 28.65 15.39 -23.72
C GLN A 368 28.69 15.09 -25.24
N VAL A 369 27.93 14.10 -25.70
CA VAL A 369 27.87 13.69 -27.12
C VAL A 369 26.51 14.04 -27.72
N HIS A 370 26.45 14.85 -28.77
CA HIS A 370 25.21 15.42 -29.30
C HIS A 370 24.86 14.95 -30.72
N ASP A 371 25.65 14.06 -31.29
CA ASP A 371 25.58 13.54 -32.66
C ASP A 371 25.37 12.02 -32.69
N LEU A 372 24.81 11.43 -31.63
CA LEU A 372 24.50 10.00 -31.62
C LEU A 372 23.31 9.73 -32.53
N VAL A 373 23.49 8.82 -33.50
CA VAL A 373 22.45 8.46 -34.47
C VAL A 373 22.37 6.93 -34.61
N ILE A 374 21.14 6.40 -34.58
CA ILE A 374 20.82 5.02 -34.96
C ILE A 374 19.99 5.07 -36.23
N ASP A 375 20.61 4.74 -37.36
CA ASP A 375 19.97 4.75 -38.69
C ASP A 375 19.48 3.37 -39.14
N GLU A 376 20.13 2.30 -38.68
CA GLU A 376 19.81 0.92 -39.06
C GLU A 376 18.80 0.29 -38.08
N THR A 377 17.53 0.68 -38.18
CA THR A 377 16.46 0.16 -37.30
C THR A 377 15.57 -0.90 -37.95
N GLU A 378 15.18 -1.91 -37.16
CA GLU A 378 14.17 -2.90 -37.53
C GLU A 378 13.02 -2.94 -36.52
N LEU A 379 11.82 -3.33 -37.00
CA LEU A 379 10.57 -3.39 -36.21
C LEU A 379 10.65 -4.20 -34.91
N LYS A 380 11.53 -5.20 -34.86
CA LYS A 380 11.70 -6.11 -33.71
C LYS A 380 12.76 -5.65 -32.72
N GLN A 381 13.48 -4.56 -33.02
CA GLN A 381 14.58 -4.08 -32.21
C GLN A 381 14.09 -3.19 -31.07
N VAL A 382 14.84 -3.20 -29.97
CA VAL A 382 14.59 -2.37 -28.77
C VAL A 382 15.79 -1.47 -28.53
N VAL A 383 15.56 -0.19 -28.27
CA VAL A 383 16.64 0.75 -27.93
C VAL A 383 16.67 0.95 -26.42
N TYR A 384 17.84 0.73 -25.82
CA TYR A 384 18.07 0.89 -24.40
C TYR A 384 19.17 1.93 -24.18
N VAL A 385 18.78 3.05 -23.60
CA VAL A 385 19.64 4.19 -23.31
C VAL A 385 19.88 4.23 -21.82
N PHE A 386 21.13 4.10 -21.39
CA PHE A 386 21.47 3.99 -19.97
C PHE A 386 22.59 4.93 -19.55
N SER A 387 22.36 5.68 -18.47
CA SER A 387 23.42 6.49 -17.83
C SER A 387 24.10 7.50 -18.76
N CYS A 388 23.39 7.99 -19.78
CA CYS A 388 23.87 9.06 -20.65
C CYS A 388 23.65 10.44 -20.00
N ASN A 389 24.64 11.33 -20.11
CA ASN A 389 24.63 12.65 -19.50
C ASN A 389 24.94 13.75 -20.52
N ASN A 390 24.10 14.79 -20.56
CA ASN A 390 24.25 15.95 -21.45
C ASN A 390 24.49 15.51 -22.89
N SER A 391 23.61 14.68 -23.43
CA SER A 391 23.81 14.04 -24.74
C SER A 391 22.54 14.11 -25.58
N THR A 392 22.66 13.93 -26.89
CA THR A 392 21.52 13.88 -27.81
C THR A 392 21.58 12.61 -28.64
N LEU A 393 20.48 11.87 -28.70
CA LEU A 393 20.33 10.65 -29.48
C LEU A 393 19.17 10.79 -30.47
N GLN A 394 19.45 10.51 -31.74
CA GLN A 394 18.46 10.44 -32.81
C GLN A 394 18.27 8.98 -33.26
N ILE A 395 17.04 8.50 -33.27
CA ILE A 395 16.68 7.16 -33.74
C ILE A 395 15.81 7.32 -34.98
N LYS A 396 16.35 6.97 -36.15
CA LYS A 396 15.61 7.04 -37.42
C LYS A 396 14.89 5.72 -37.70
N GLY A 397 13.78 5.77 -38.43
CA GLY A 397 12.99 4.60 -38.79
C GLY A 397 12.02 4.15 -37.70
N LYS A 398 11.91 2.83 -37.49
CA LYS A 398 10.83 2.24 -36.67
C LYS A 398 11.33 1.09 -35.82
N VAL A 399 11.18 1.22 -34.50
CA VAL A 399 11.60 0.23 -33.50
C VAL A 399 10.42 -0.29 -32.69
N ASN A 400 10.60 -1.40 -31.99
CA ASN A 400 9.57 -1.99 -31.14
C ASN A 400 9.29 -1.13 -29.91
N SER A 401 10.34 -0.80 -29.16
CA SER A 401 10.27 0.02 -27.95
C SER A 401 11.58 0.76 -27.67
N ILE A 402 11.47 1.82 -26.87
CA ILE A 402 12.61 2.61 -26.40
C ILE A 402 12.55 2.69 -24.88
N ILE A 403 13.68 2.50 -24.20
CA ILE A 403 13.80 2.58 -22.75
C ILE A 403 14.97 3.52 -22.43
N VAL A 404 14.71 4.57 -21.67
CA VAL A 404 15.69 5.53 -21.17
C VAL A 404 15.77 5.36 -19.66
N ASP A 405 16.94 4.97 -19.14
CA ASP A 405 17.14 4.73 -17.71
C ASP A 405 18.38 5.47 -17.18
N ASN A 406 18.22 6.11 -16.03
CA ASN A 406 19.30 6.78 -15.30
C ASN A 406 20.03 7.86 -16.11
N CYS A 407 19.35 8.52 -17.05
CA CYS A 407 19.91 9.56 -17.90
C CYS A 407 19.73 10.96 -17.29
N LYS A 408 20.61 11.90 -17.65
CA LYS A 408 20.55 13.30 -17.22
C LYS A 408 20.76 14.24 -18.41
N LYS A 409 19.93 15.28 -18.58
CA LYS A 409 20.08 16.24 -19.69
C LYS A 409 20.15 15.55 -21.06
N LEU A 410 19.26 14.59 -21.29
CA LEU A 410 19.24 13.81 -22.54
C LEU A 410 18.18 14.38 -23.49
N GLY A 411 18.60 14.71 -24.70
CA GLY A 411 17.69 14.91 -25.84
C GLY A 411 17.51 13.59 -26.59
N LEU A 412 16.27 13.14 -26.73
CA LEU A 412 15.92 11.95 -27.49
C LEU A 412 14.95 12.34 -28.61
N VAL A 413 15.35 12.11 -29.86
CA VAL A 413 14.50 12.34 -31.03
C VAL A 413 14.27 11.00 -31.72
N PHE A 414 13.02 10.62 -31.97
CA PHE A 414 12.72 9.39 -32.70
C PHE A 414 11.51 9.52 -33.61
N GLU A 415 11.50 8.71 -34.67
CA GLU A 415 10.41 8.68 -35.64
C GLU A 415 9.25 7.80 -35.16
N ASN A 416 9.36 6.47 -35.23
CA ASN A 416 8.24 5.57 -34.96
C ASN A 416 8.57 4.52 -33.90
N VAL A 417 7.63 4.31 -32.97
CA VAL A 417 7.67 3.25 -31.96
C VAL A 417 6.40 2.42 -32.07
N VAL A 418 6.54 1.09 -32.11
CA VAL A 418 5.40 0.17 -32.23
C VAL A 418 4.67 0.00 -30.89
N GLY A 419 5.42 -0.11 -29.80
CA GLY A 419 4.89 -0.35 -28.47
C GLY A 419 4.94 0.89 -27.60
N ILE A 420 6.03 1.02 -26.83
CA ILE A 420 6.14 2.01 -25.75
C ILE A 420 7.50 2.70 -25.76
N SER A 421 7.51 3.97 -25.38
CA SER A 421 8.71 4.72 -25.01
C SER A 421 8.70 4.99 -23.51
N GLU A 422 9.67 4.46 -22.79
CA GLU A 422 9.75 4.52 -21.33
C GLU A 422 10.92 5.40 -20.87
N VAL A 423 10.66 6.29 -19.92
CA VAL A 423 11.67 7.12 -19.25
C VAL A 423 11.64 6.80 -17.76
N ILE A 424 12.74 6.29 -17.24
CA ILE A 424 12.85 5.72 -15.89
C ILE A 424 14.04 6.35 -15.17
N ASN A 425 13.85 6.73 -13.89
CA ASN A 425 14.93 7.14 -12.99
C ASN A 425 15.85 8.25 -13.58
N SER A 426 15.29 9.15 -14.38
CA SER A 426 16.05 10.11 -15.19
C SER A 426 15.79 11.56 -14.78
N ARG A 427 16.58 12.51 -15.29
CA ARG A 427 16.47 13.92 -14.93
C ARG A 427 16.69 14.86 -16.11
N ASP A 428 15.85 15.88 -16.28
CA ASP A 428 15.95 16.86 -17.38
C ASP A 428 16.01 16.16 -18.76
N ILE A 429 14.93 15.49 -19.13
CA ILE A 429 14.81 14.71 -20.37
C ILE A 429 13.93 15.47 -21.36
N LYS A 430 14.38 15.57 -22.61
CA LYS A 430 13.61 16.13 -23.72
C LYS A 430 13.37 15.04 -24.75
N LEU A 431 12.11 14.67 -24.95
CA LEU A 431 11.71 13.61 -25.85
C LEU A 431 10.89 14.22 -26.99
N GLN A 432 11.36 14.08 -28.23
CA GLN A 432 10.69 14.58 -29.41
C GLN A 432 10.28 13.43 -30.33
N VAL A 433 8.98 13.31 -30.55
CA VAL A 433 8.37 12.34 -31.45
C VAL A 433 8.17 13.00 -32.81
N LEU A 434 8.71 12.39 -33.86
CA LEU A 434 8.51 12.86 -35.24
C LEU A 434 7.39 12.08 -35.97
N GLY A 435 7.20 10.80 -35.63
CA GLY A 435 6.19 9.92 -36.20
C GLY A 435 5.19 9.44 -35.15
N LYS A 436 4.82 8.16 -35.18
CA LYS A 436 3.81 7.61 -34.27
C LYS A 436 4.42 6.91 -33.05
N VAL A 437 3.82 7.15 -31.88
CA VAL A 437 4.04 6.39 -30.65
C VAL A 437 2.70 6.17 -29.94
N PRO A 438 2.32 4.93 -29.60
CA PRO A 438 1.07 4.65 -28.89
C PRO A 438 1.09 5.00 -27.41
N THR A 439 2.21 4.78 -26.72
CA THR A 439 2.30 4.96 -25.27
C THR A 439 3.66 5.54 -24.88
N ILE A 440 3.63 6.52 -23.97
CA ILE A 440 4.83 7.04 -23.30
C ILE A 440 4.67 6.87 -21.79
N SER A 441 5.65 6.23 -21.15
CA SER A 441 5.67 6.00 -19.70
C SER A 441 6.80 6.80 -19.04
N ILE A 442 6.50 7.56 -17.99
CA ILE A 442 7.45 8.41 -17.28
C ILE A 442 7.44 8.04 -15.79
N ASN A 443 8.45 7.29 -15.35
CA ASN A 443 8.54 6.76 -13.99
C ASN A 443 9.78 7.28 -13.26
N LYS A 444 9.61 7.74 -12.01
CA LYS A 444 10.70 8.18 -11.14
C LYS A 444 11.63 9.21 -11.82
N THR A 445 11.06 10.13 -12.59
CA THR A 445 11.82 11.08 -13.42
C THR A 445 11.47 12.52 -13.02
N GLU A 446 12.47 13.38 -12.89
CA GLU A 446 12.28 14.79 -12.52
C GLU A 446 12.68 15.69 -13.70
N GLY A 447 11.74 16.46 -14.24
CA GLY A 447 11.96 17.30 -15.42
C GLY A 447 11.92 16.49 -16.70
N CYS A 448 10.73 16.39 -17.33
CA CYS A 448 10.57 15.69 -18.61
C CYS A 448 9.68 16.50 -19.55
N HIS A 449 10.22 16.91 -20.70
CA HIS A 449 9.50 17.60 -21.75
C HIS A 449 9.26 16.64 -22.92
N VAL A 450 8.00 16.36 -23.21
CA VAL A 450 7.58 15.50 -24.32
C VAL A 450 6.97 16.36 -25.43
N TYR A 451 7.54 16.32 -26.61
CA TYR A 451 7.04 16.98 -27.81
C TYR A 451 6.42 15.91 -28.71
N LEU A 452 5.08 15.91 -28.81
CA LEU A 452 4.35 14.97 -29.64
C LEU A 452 4.38 15.40 -31.11
N SER A 453 4.13 14.45 -32.01
CA SER A 453 3.86 14.73 -33.42
C SER A 453 2.36 14.78 -33.69
N LYS A 454 1.95 15.32 -34.84
CA LYS A 454 0.54 15.26 -35.29
C LYS A 454 0.05 13.81 -35.46
N ALA A 455 0.97 12.87 -35.70
CA ALA A 455 0.66 11.44 -35.88
C ALA A 455 0.58 10.66 -34.54
N SER A 456 0.90 11.29 -33.41
CA SER A 456 0.90 10.69 -32.08
C SER A 456 -0.03 11.42 -31.10
N LEU A 457 -1.10 12.05 -31.60
CA LEU A 457 -2.10 12.72 -30.76
C LEU A 457 -2.97 11.74 -29.96
N ASP A 458 -3.06 10.48 -30.42
CA ASP A 458 -3.71 9.37 -29.74
C ASP A 458 -2.80 8.66 -28.71
N CYS A 459 -1.63 9.24 -28.39
CA CYS A 459 -0.67 8.67 -27.47
C CYS A 459 -1.18 8.68 -26.01
N GLU A 460 -1.11 7.53 -25.35
CA GLU A 460 -1.39 7.39 -23.92
C GLU A 460 -0.15 7.76 -23.09
N ILE A 461 -0.31 8.71 -22.15
CA ILE A 461 0.77 9.11 -21.23
C ILE A 461 0.52 8.48 -19.86
N ILE A 462 1.45 7.64 -19.42
CA ILE A 462 1.42 7.00 -18.11
C ILE A 462 2.55 7.60 -17.26
N SER A 463 2.27 8.00 -16.02
CA SER A 463 3.33 8.50 -15.13
C SER A 463 3.21 7.96 -13.71
N ALA A 464 4.35 7.81 -13.04
CA ALA A 464 4.42 7.40 -11.65
C ALA A 464 5.66 8.00 -10.97
N LYS A 465 5.51 8.59 -9.76
CA LYS A 465 6.61 9.17 -8.98
C LYS A 465 7.50 10.16 -9.77
N SER A 466 6.91 10.92 -10.69
CA SER A 466 7.62 11.86 -11.57
C SER A 466 7.11 13.29 -11.34
N SER A 467 8.00 14.27 -11.51
CA SER A 467 7.71 15.70 -11.32
C SER A 467 8.18 16.53 -12.51
N GLU A 468 7.65 17.75 -12.67
CA GLU A 468 8.03 18.69 -13.75
C GLU A 468 7.86 18.10 -15.17
N MET A 469 6.73 17.43 -15.40
CA MET A 469 6.38 16.84 -16.71
C MET A 469 5.58 17.84 -17.55
N ASN A 470 6.02 18.10 -18.78
CA ASN A 470 5.33 18.97 -19.72
C ASN A 470 5.11 18.22 -21.05
N ILE A 471 3.86 18.14 -21.49
CA ILE A 471 3.48 17.54 -22.77
C ILE A 471 3.13 18.66 -23.74
N LEU A 472 3.88 18.77 -24.82
CA LEU A 472 3.71 19.75 -25.88
C LEU A 472 3.07 19.07 -27.09
N VAL A 473 1.90 19.55 -27.47
CA VAL A 473 1.09 19.01 -28.57
C VAL A 473 1.22 19.96 -29.76
N PRO A 474 1.53 19.48 -30.98
CA PRO A 474 1.62 20.34 -32.15
C PRO A 474 0.22 20.78 -32.59
N GLN A 475 0.01 22.09 -32.70
CA GLN A 475 -1.24 22.67 -33.18
C GLN A 475 -1.08 23.07 -34.66
N GLU A 476 -2.14 22.93 -35.47
CA GLU A 476 -2.13 23.45 -36.84
C GLU A 476 -2.30 24.97 -36.78
N ASP A 477 -1.39 25.69 -37.44
CA ASP A 477 -1.31 27.12 -37.74
C ASP A 477 -2.16 28.10 -36.87
N ASP A 478 -1.44 29.04 -36.24
CA ASP A 478 -1.81 30.13 -35.33
C ASP A 478 -2.03 29.77 -33.85
N ASP A 479 -1.01 30.12 -33.07
CA ASP A 479 -0.94 30.08 -31.61
C ASP A 479 -2.09 30.85 -30.96
N TYR A 480 -3.06 30.11 -30.43
CA TYR A 480 -3.88 30.58 -29.32
C TYR A 480 -3.91 29.53 -28.21
N GLU A 481 -3.63 30.00 -26.99
CA GLU A 481 -3.87 29.24 -25.78
C GLU A 481 -5.35 28.83 -25.74
N VAL A 482 -5.63 27.53 -25.91
CA VAL A 482 -6.99 27.00 -25.83
C VAL A 482 -7.45 27.12 -24.39
N LYS A 483 -8.17 28.20 -24.10
CA LYS A 483 -8.87 28.36 -22.83
C LYS A 483 -10.02 27.36 -22.79
N LEU A 484 -9.82 26.29 -22.01
CA LEU A 484 -10.80 25.22 -21.79
C LEU A 484 -12.13 25.74 -21.22
N TYR A 485 -12.15 26.95 -20.65
CA TYR A 485 -13.32 27.61 -20.09
C TYR A 485 -13.26 29.12 -20.35
N LYS A 486 -14.42 29.76 -20.51
CA LYS A 486 -14.54 31.21 -20.71
C LYS A 486 -14.74 31.97 -19.39
N ASN A 487 -15.22 31.31 -18.34
CA ASN A 487 -15.47 31.90 -17.03
C ASN A 487 -15.34 30.87 -15.89
N ALA A 488 -15.27 31.34 -14.65
CA ALA A 488 -15.09 30.49 -13.46
C ALA A 488 -16.21 29.45 -13.29
N ARG A 489 -17.45 29.80 -13.64
CA ARG A 489 -18.60 28.89 -13.56
C ARG A 489 -18.48 27.74 -14.55
N GLU A 490 -17.97 28.02 -15.76
CA GLU A 490 -17.73 27.00 -16.77
C GLU A 490 -16.57 26.08 -16.38
N ARG A 491 -15.52 26.63 -15.76
CA ARG A 491 -14.42 25.85 -15.18
C ARG A 491 -14.93 24.87 -14.13
N GLU A 492 -15.69 25.34 -13.15
CA GLU A 492 -16.26 24.51 -12.09
C GLU A 492 -17.19 23.42 -12.67
N LYS A 493 -17.96 23.75 -13.70
CA LYS A 493 -18.77 22.75 -14.43
C LYS A 493 -17.88 21.66 -15.04
N TYR A 494 -16.78 22.01 -15.71
CA TYR A 494 -15.86 21.02 -16.28
C TYR A 494 -15.13 20.21 -15.20
N ASP A 495 -14.73 20.83 -14.10
CA ASP A 495 -14.10 20.14 -12.97
C ASP A 495 -15.05 19.12 -12.34
N ASN A 496 -16.33 19.47 -12.14
CA ASN A 496 -17.35 18.54 -11.62
C ASN A 496 -17.60 17.37 -12.58
N MET A 497 -17.63 17.63 -13.90
CA MET A 497 -17.76 16.58 -14.91
C MET A 497 -16.50 15.69 -14.96
N ALA A 498 -15.31 16.25 -14.78
CA ALA A 498 -14.05 15.50 -14.72
C ALA A 498 -14.01 14.61 -13.47
N GLU A 499 -14.50 15.09 -12.32
CA GLU A 499 -14.61 14.29 -11.09
C GLU A 499 -15.55 13.09 -11.28
N LEU A 500 -16.75 13.31 -11.84
CA LEU A 500 -17.68 12.23 -12.16
C LEU A 500 -17.04 11.20 -13.13
N PHE A 501 -16.35 11.68 -14.16
CA PHE A 501 -15.62 10.83 -15.11
C PHE A 501 -14.57 9.98 -14.40
N ALA A 502 -13.76 10.60 -13.53
CA ALA A 502 -12.69 9.95 -12.80
C ALA A 502 -13.23 8.87 -11.84
N VAL A 503 -14.30 9.16 -11.11
CA VAL A 503 -14.93 8.19 -10.19
C VAL A 503 -15.45 6.97 -10.96
N VAL A 504 -16.17 7.18 -12.07
CA VAL A 504 -16.72 6.07 -12.88
C VAL A 504 -15.60 5.22 -13.48
N LYS A 505 -14.52 5.84 -13.99
CA LYS A 505 -13.36 5.10 -14.51
C LYS A 505 -12.60 4.35 -13.42
N THR A 506 -12.49 4.93 -12.22
CA THR A 506 -11.85 4.29 -11.08
C THR A 506 -12.66 3.09 -10.60
N LEU A 507 -13.98 3.21 -10.53
CA LEU A 507 -14.87 2.10 -10.22
C LEU A 507 -14.74 0.96 -11.25
N GLN A 508 -14.68 1.30 -12.54
CA GLN A 508 -14.45 0.31 -13.61
C GLN A 508 -13.11 -0.41 -13.47
N ALA A 509 -12.05 0.30 -13.07
CA ALA A 509 -10.74 -0.28 -12.82
C ALA A 509 -10.75 -1.18 -11.58
N LEU A 510 -11.44 -0.78 -10.51
CA LEU A 510 -11.60 -1.58 -9.29
C LEU A 510 -12.33 -2.89 -9.58
N GLU A 511 -13.43 -2.85 -10.34
CA GLU A 511 -14.16 -4.07 -10.74
C GLU A 511 -13.26 -5.03 -11.53
N LYS A 512 -12.48 -4.51 -12.50
CA LYS A 512 -11.50 -5.31 -13.26
C LYS A 512 -10.41 -5.89 -12.37
N ALA A 513 -9.91 -5.11 -11.41
CA ALA A 513 -8.85 -5.56 -10.51
C ALA A 513 -9.33 -6.67 -9.56
N TYR A 514 -10.59 -6.58 -9.11
CA TYR A 514 -11.20 -7.62 -8.29
C TYR A 514 -11.43 -8.92 -9.07
N ILE A 515 -11.96 -8.85 -10.30
CA ILE A 515 -12.13 -10.03 -11.19
C ILE A 515 -10.79 -10.72 -11.47
N LYS A 516 -9.68 -9.98 -11.48
CA LYS A 516 -8.32 -10.51 -11.70
C LYS A 516 -7.63 -10.95 -10.41
N ASP A 517 -8.34 -11.05 -9.29
CA ASP A 517 -7.80 -11.37 -7.97
C ASP A 517 -6.63 -10.48 -7.52
N CYS A 518 -6.53 -9.25 -8.06
CA CYS A 518 -5.49 -8.29 -7.70
C CYS A 518 -5.81 -7.52 -6.41
N VAL A 519 -7.07 -7.57 -5.96
CA VAL A 519 -7.58 -6.90 -4.76
C VAL A 519 -8.35 -7.91 -3.93
N THR A 520 -8.09 -7.97 -2.62
CA THR A 520 -8.80 -8.91 -1.75
C THR A 520 -10.27 -8.52 -1.58
N PRO A 521 -11.19 -9.46 -1.26
CA PRO A 521 -12.61 -9.16 -1.08
C PRO A 521 -12.90 -8.03 -0.08
N ASN A 522 -12.15 -7.97 1.02
CA ASN A 522 -12.35 -6.95 2.06
C ASN A 522 -11.90 -5.56 1.59
N GLU A 523 -10.76 -5.47 0.90
CA GLU A 523 -10.26 -4.21 0.34
C GLU A 523 -11.16 -3.70 -0.76
N TYR A 524 -11.61 -4.61 -1.63
CA TYR A 524 -12.57 -4.33 -2.68
C TYR A 524 -13.88 -3.77 -2.10
N THR A 525 -14.45 -4.44 -1.10
CA THR A 525 -15.70 -4.03 -0.45
C THR A 525 -15.59 -2.60 0.08
N GLY A 526 -14.52 -2.30 0.83
CA GLY A 526 -14.30 -0.97 1.38
C GLY A 526 -14.08 0.10 0.31
N ALA A 527 -13.31 -0.20 -0.73
CA ALA A 527 -13.03 0.73 -1.82
C ALA A 527 -14.28 0.99 -2.68
N CYS A 528 -15.02 -0.06 -3.03
CA CYS A 528 -16.23 0.02 -3.84
C CYS A 528 -17.32 0.82 -3.12
N SER A 529 -17.54 0.58 -1.82
CA SER A 529 -18.52 1.36 -1.04
C SER A 529 -18.18 2.85 -1.01
N ARG A 530 -16.90 3.22 -0.87
CA ARG A 530 -16.48 4.64 -0.92
C ARG A 530 -16.69 5.25 -2.30
N LEU A 531 -16.33 4.53 -3.37
CA LEU A 531 -16.50 5.01 -4.74
C LEU A 531 -17.97 5.18 -5.12
N LEU A 532 -18.87 4.32 -4.65
CA LEU A 532 -20.31 4.49 -4.83
C LEU A 532 -20.85 5.76 -4.14
N VAL A 533 -20.38 6.05 -2.93
CA VAL A 533 -20.73 7.31 -2.23
C VAL A 533 -20.21 8.53 -2.97
N GLN A 534 -18.94 8.49 -3.42
CA GLN A 534 -18.35 9.56 -4.23
C GLN A 534 -19.09 9.75 -5.55
N TYR A 535 -19.48 8.66 -6.20
CA TYR A 535 -20.27 8.70 -7.44
C TYR A 535 -21.59 9.44 -7.22
N LYS A 536 -22.33 9.13 -6.16
CA LYS A 536 -23.60 9.84 -5.86
C LYS A 536 -23.38 11.33 -5.66
N ALA A 537 -22.34 11.71 -4.93
CA ALA A 537 -22.01 13.11 -4.68
C ALA A 537 -21.60 13.84 -5.98
N ALA A 538 -20.72 13.24 -6.79
CA ALA A 538 -20.27 13.79 -8.06
C ALA A 538 -21.42 13.87 -9.09
N PHE A 539 -22.24 12.83 -9.19
CA PHE A 539 -23.38 12.81 -10.09
C PHE A 539 -24.39 13.91 -9.75
N LYS A 540 -24.69 14.13 -8.47
CA LYS A 540 -25.58 15.21 -8.02
C LYS A 540 -25.08 16.61 -8.41
N GLN A 541 -23.77 16.83 -8.47
CA GLN A 541 -23.18 18.11 -8.89
C GLN A 541 -23.27 18.34 -10.42
N VAL A 542 -23.35 17.26 -11.19
CA VAL A 542 -23.44 17.30 -12.65
C VAL A 542 -24.90 17.18 -13.14
N GLN A 543 -25.80 16.67 -12.30
CA GLN A 543 -27.21 16.46 -12.58
C GLN A 543 -27.91 17.80 -12.91
N GLY A 544 -28.37 17.94 -14.15
CA GLY A 544 -28.91 19.21 -14.68
C GLY A 544 -29.19 19.16 -16.18
N SER A 545 -29.35 20.32 -16.82
CA SER A 545 -29.90 20.47 -18.19
C SER A 545 -29.18 19.70 -19.31
N ASP A 546 -27.94 19.23 -19.08
CA ASP A 546 -27.12 18.54 -20.09
C ASP A 546 -26.85 17.05 -19.80
N VAL A 547 -27.21 16.56 -18.59
CA VAL A 547 -26.96 15.19 -18.12
C VAL A 547 -28.14 14.77 -17.22
N GLY A 548 -29.09 14.02 -17.78
CA GLY A 548 -30.27 13.54 -17.07
C GLY A 548 -30.03 12.21 -16.33
N SER A 549 -29.18 11.35 -16.88
CA SER A 549 -28.80 10.06 -16.30
C SER A 549 -27.30 9.80 -16.46
N ILE A 550 -26.79 8.84 -15.69
CA ILE A 550 -25.40 8.38 -15.83
C ILE A 550 -25.17 7.72 -17.20
N ASP A 551 -26.17 7.06 -17.77
CA ASP A 551 -26.10 6.52 -19.14
C ASP A 551 -25.92 7.60 -20.19
N ASP A 552 -26.57 8.76 -20.04
CA ASP A 552 -26.40 9.89 -20.94
C ASP A 552 -24.99 10.48 -20.83
N PHE A 553 -24.44 10.56 -19.62
CA PHE A 553 -23.07 10.98 -19.38
C PHE A 553 -22.07 10.03 -20.07
N CYS A 554 -22.22 8.72 -19.85
CA CYS A 554 -21.37 7.70 -20.46
C CYS A 554 -21.42 7.73 -21.99
N ARG A 555 -22.62 7.92 -22.58
CA ARG A 555 -22.76 8.07 -24.04
C ARG A 555 -22.10 9.35 -24.57
N LYS A 556 -22.33 10.49 -23.90
CA LYS A 556 -21.82 11.80 -24.32
C LYS A 556 -20.29 11.86 -24.31
N TYR A 557 -19.67 11.32 -23.26
CA TYR A 557 -18.22 11.35 -23.07
C TYR A 557 -17.51 10.05 -23.48
N ARG A 558 -18.24 9.12 -24.12
CA ARG A 558 -17.73 7.83 -24.62
C ARG A 558 -17.02 7.01 -23.53
N LEU A 559 -17.56 6.97 -22.32
CA LEU A 559 -17.05 6.12 -21.25
C LEU A 559 -17.49 4.67 -21.49
N ASP A 560 -16.57 3.85 -21.98
CA ASP A 560 -16.72 2.41 -21.97
C ASP A 560 -16.40 1.85 -20.55
N CYS A 561 -17.45 1.70 -19.75
CA CYS A 561 -17.37 1.26 -18.35
C CYS A 561 -18.51 0.29 -17.94
N PRO A 562 -18.74 -0.84 -18.64
CA PRO A 562 -19.89 -1.71 -18.40
C PRO A 562 -19.97 -2.28 -16.98
N LEU A 563 -18.84 -2.64 -16.36
CA LEU A 563 -18.83 -3.21 -15.00
C LEU A 563 -19.14 -2.14 -13.95
N ALA A 564 -18.65 -0.92 -14.14
CA ALA A 564 -19.00 0.19 -13.25
C ALA A 564 -20.49 0.51 -13.34
N MET A 565 -21.08 0.44 -14.53
CA MET A 565 -22.51 0.69 -14.73
C MET A 565 -23.37 -0.35 -14.01
N GLU A 566 -23.03 -1.63 -14.09
CA GLU A 566 -23.71 -2.68 -13.31
C GLU A 566 -23.59 -2.43 -11.82
N ARG A 567 -22.38 -2.11 -11.33
CA ARG A 567 -22.16 -1.80 -9.91
C ARG A 567 -22.92 -0.56 -9.44
N ILE A 568 -22.96 0.50 -10.24
CA ILE A 568 -23.71 1.72 -9.95
C ILE A 568 -25.22 1.41 -9.87
N LYS A 569 -25.72 0.55 -10.77
CA LYS A 569 -27.11 0.11 -10.77
C LYS A 569 -27.47 -0.73 -9.54
N GLU A 570 -26.55 -1.57 -9.08
CA GLU A 570 -26.72 -2.37 -7.86
C GLU A 570 -26.55 -1.58 -6.56
N ASP A 571 -25.79 -0.47 -6.61
CA ASP A 571 -25.54 0.46 -5.50
C ASP A 571 -24.92 -0.18 -4.23
N ARG A 572 -24.19 -1.29 -4.41
CA ARG A 572 -23.46 -2.01 -3.34
C ARG A 572 -22.36 -2.86 -3.97
N PRO A 573 -21.28 -3.27 -3.27
CA PRO A 573 -20.25 -4.23 -3.76
C PRO A 573 -20.74 -5.66 -4.05
N ILE A 574 -20.13 -6.40 -5.00
CA ILE A 574 -20.54 -7.79 -5.38
C ILE A 574 -20.24 -8.81 -4.29
N THR A 575 -19.23 -8.52 -3.48
CA THR A 575 -18.85 -9.30 -2.28
C THR A 575 -19.94 -9.29 -1.23
N ILE A 576 -20.78 -8.25 -1.22
CA ILE A 576 -21.99 -8.22 -0.42
C ILE A 576 -23.05 -8.95 -1.24
N LYS A 577 -23.12 -10.27 -1.04
CA LYS A 577 -24.25 -11.08 -1.51
C LYS A 577 -25.54 -10.49 -0.96
N ASP A 578 -26.63 -10.77 -1.65
CA ASP A 578 -27.98 -10.26 -1.41
C ASP A 578 -28.51 -10.71 -0.02
N ASP A 579 -27.96 -10.15 1.04
CA ASP A 579 -28.42 -10.30 2.41
C ASP A 579 -29.49 -9.24 2.63
N LYS A 580 -30.59 -9.28 1.85
CA LYS A 580 -31.85 -8.53 2.04
C LYS A 580 -31.79 -7.55 3.22
N GLY A 581 -31.10 -6.42 2.99
CA GLY A 581 -30.37 -5.62 3.98
C GLY A 581 -30.65 -5.97 5.43
N ASN A 582 -29.88 -6.91 6.01
CA ASN A 582 -29.99 -7.35 7.41
C ASN A 582 -31.42 -7.18 7.96
N LEU A 583 -32.36 -7.96 7.42
CA LEU A 583 -33.78 -7.89 7.76
C LEU A 583 -34.01 -7.75 9.27
N ASN A 584 -33.23 -8.48 10.08
CA ASN A 584 -33.29 -8.42 11.54
C ASN A 584 -32.89 -7.05 12.11
N ARG A 585 -31.89 -6.40 11.53
CA ARG A 585 -31.50 -5.03 11.91
C ARG A 585 -32.53 -4.00 11.43
N CYS A 586 -33.02 -4.09 10.20
CA CYS A 586 -34.09 -3.20 9.74
C CYS A 586 -35.37 -3.37 10.58
N ILE A 587 -35.72 -4.60 10.96
CA ILE A 587 -36.82 -4.88 11.89
C ILE A 587 -36.53 -4.27 13.27
N ALA A 588 -35.32 -4.44 13.80
CA ALA A 588 -34.95 -3.87 15.09
C ALA A 588 -35.03 -2.33 15.09
N ASP A 589 -34.53 -1.67 14.04
CA ASP A 589 -34.55 -0.22 13.90
C ASP A 589 -35.99 0.30 13.76
N ILE A 590 -36.83 -0.36 12.94
CA ILE A 590 -38.26 -0.02 12.79
C ILE A 590 -39.02 -0.20 14.11
N VAL A 591 -38.81 -1.32 14.81
CA VAL A 591 -39.44 -1.60 16.11
C VAL A 591 -39.01 -0.56 17.15
N SER A 592 -37.73 -0.21 17.19
CA SER A 592 -37.21 0.81 18.09
C SER A 592 -37.84 2.18 17.81
N LEU A 593 -37.82 2.65 16.57
CA LEU A 593 -38.41 3.94 16.18
C LEU A 593 -39.92 3.99 16.45
N PHE A 594 -40.62 2.88 16.21
CA PHE A 594 -42.04 2.78 16.51
C PHE A 594 -42.33 2.86 18.02
N ILE A 595 -41.54 2.19 18.86
CA ILE A 595 -41.64 2.29 20.32
C ILE A 595 -41.39 3.74 20.76
N THR A 596 -40.35 4.39 20.22
CA THR A 596 -40.02 5.78 20.55
C THR A 596 -41.16 6.74 20.21
N VAL A 597 -41.76 6.64 19.02
CA VAL A 597 -42.92 7.46 18.62
C VAL A 597 -44.12 7.19 19.53
N MET A 598 -44.39 5.91 19.84
CA MET A 598 -45.48 5.52 20.74
C MET A 598 -45.29 6.03 22.17
N ASP A 599 -44.07 6.00 22.69
CA ASP A 599 -43.75 6.49 24.04
C ASP A 599 -43.83 8.01 24.12
N LYS A 600 -43.37 8.74 23.09
CA LYS A 600 -43.60 10.19 22.99
C LYS A 600 -45.09 10.53 23.02
N LEU A 601 -45.93 9.81 22.28
CA LEU A 601 -47.38 10.01 22.26
C LEU A 601 -48.03 9.67 23.62
N ARG A 602 -47.56 8.62 24.30
CA ARG A 602 -48.02 8.24 25.65
C ARG A 602 -47.63 9.25 26.73
N LEU A 603 -46.49 9.92 26.56
CA LEU A 603 -46.02 11.03 27.39
C LEU A 603 -46.70 12.37 27.05
N GLU A 604 -47.76 12.35 26.23
CA GLU A 604 -48.51 13.52 25.76
C GLU A 604 -47.67 14.56 24.98
N ILE A 605 -46.51 14.16 24.45
CA ILE A 605 -45.72 14.98 23.55
C ILE A 605 -46.45 14.97 22.20
N ARG A 606 -47.13 16.08 21.89
CA ARG A 606 -47.97 16.26 20.69
C ARG A 606 -47.46 17.36 19.75
N ALA A 607 -46.33 17.97 20.08
CA ALA A 607 -45.71 19.00 19.27
C ALA A 607 -45.18 18.40 17.95
N MET A 608 -45.48 19.05 16.84
CA MET A 608 -45.21 18.51 15.50
C MET A 608 -43.70 18.39 15.23
N ASP A 609 -42.94 19.37 15.66
CA ASP A 609 -41.47 19.43 15.58
C ASP A 609 -40.77 18.34 16.39
N GLU A 610 -41.41 17.85 17.46
CA GLU A 610 -40.88 16.78 18.32
C GLU A 610 -41.18 15.36 17.80
N ILE A 611 -42.21 15.22 16.96
CA ILE A 611 -42.72 13.92 16.49
C ILE A 611 -42.37 13.67 15.01
N GLN A 612 -42.39 14.71 14.18
CA GLN A 612 -42.15 14.59 12.74
C GLN A 612 -40.77 14.00 12.38
N PRO A 613 -39.66 14.34 13.07
CA PRO A 613 -38.35 13.76 12.74
C PRO A 613 -38.33 12.24 12.87
N ASP A 614 -38.85 11.71 13.97
CA ASP A 614 -38.90 10.27 14.25
C ASP A 614 -39.84 9.54 13.28
N LEU A 615 -40.99 10.14 12.95
CA LEU A 615 -41.94 9.59 11.97
C LEU A 615 -41.34 9.56 10.56
N ARG A 616 -40.58 10.58 10.17
CA ARG A 616 -39.87 10.62 8.89
C ARG A 616 -38.79 9.54 8.83
N GLU A 617 -38.00 9.40 9.89
CA GLU A 617 -36.94 8.39 9.98
C GLU A 617 -37.52 6.96 9.98
N LEU A 618 -38.65 6.74 10.65
CA LEU A 618 -39.41 5.50 10.60
C LEU A 618 -39.87 5.18 9.17
N MET A 619 -40.44 6.16 8.46
CA MET A 619 -40.92 5.99 7.08
C MET A 619 -39.77 5.70 6.10
N GLU A 620 -38.66 6.43 6.19
CA GLU A 620 -37.46 6.19 5.37
C GLU A 620 -36.87 4.80 5.62
N THR A 621 -36.85 4.36 6.89
CA THR A 621 -36.36 3.03 7.28
C THR A 621 -37.28 1.92 6.79
N MET A 622 -38.61 2.10 6.84
CA MET A 622 -39.60 1.17 6.27
C MET A 622 -39.51 1.07 4.75
N ASN A 623 -39.27 2.18 4.05
CA ASN A 623 -39.13 2.22 2.60
C ASN A 623 -37.84 1.55 2.09
N ARG A 624 -36.82 1.46 2.94
CA ARG A 624 -35.57 0.73 2.67
C ARG A 624 -35.75 -0.80 2.70
N MET A 625 -36.85 -1.31 3.25
CA MET A 625 -37.12 -2.76 3.34
C MET A 625 -37.70 -3.31 2.02
N SER A 626 -36.86 -4.01 1.25
CA SER A 626 -37.19 -4.55 -0.08
C SER A 626 -38.21 -5.71 -0.06
N ASN A 627 -38.45 -6.34 1.10
CA ASN A 627 -39.38 -7.46 1.25
C ASN A 627 -40.81 -7.03 1.62
N MET A 628 -41.05 -5.74 1.86
CA MET A 628 -42.39 -5.27 2.21
C MET A 628 -43.17 -5.02 0.91
N PRO A 629 -44.34 -5.67 0.71
CA PRO A 629 -45.15 -5.46 -0.49
C PRO A 629 -45.38 -3.95 -0.72
N PRO A 630 -45.34 -3.47 -1.98
CA PRO A 630 -45.58 -2.06 -2.27
C PRO A 630 -46.94 -1.57 -1.74
N ASP A 631 -47.94 -2.46 -1.64
CA ASP A 631 -49.30 -2.19 -1.14
C ASP A 631 -49.52 -2.60 0.34
N SER A 632 -48.50 -2.55 1.19
CA SER A 632 -48.69 -2.91 2.60
C SER A 632 -49.44 -1.81 3.38
N GLU A 633 -50.56 -2.16 4.01
CA GLU A 633 -51.37 -1.28 4.88
C GLU A 633 -50.55 -0.54 5.96
N ALA A 634 -49.41 -1.11 6.36
CA ALA A 634 -48.47 -0.51 7.31
C ALA A 634 -47.77 0.76 6.78
N LYS A 635 -47.47 0.83 5.48
CA LYS A 635 -46.87 2.03 4.86
C LYS A 635 -47.88 3.16 4.74
N ASP A 636 -49.14 2.83 4.47
CA ASP A 636 -50.22 3.82 4.35
C ASP A 636 -50.57 4.46 5.70
N LYS A 637 -50.49 3.70 6.81
CA LYS A 637 -50.77 4.22 8.17
C LYS A 637 -49.67 5.10 8.76
N VAL A 638 -48.46 5.05 8.21
CA VAL A 638 -47.30 5.87 8.62
C VAL A 638 -47.09 7.05 7.66
N ASN A 639 -47.82 7.09 6.54
CA ASN A 639 -47.81 8.20 5.60
C ASN A 639 -48.54 9.41 6.20
N LEU A 640 -47.94 10.59 6.06
CA LEU A 640 -48.41 11.86 6.66
C LEU A 640 -49.41 12.59 5.75
#